data_AF-A0A3B8Q171-F1
#
_entry.id   AF-A0A3B8Q171-F1
#
_cell.length_a   1.000
_cell.length_b   1.000
_cell.length_c   1.000
_cell.angle_alpha   90.00
_cell.angle_beta   90.00
_cell.angle_gamma   90.00
#
_symmetry.space_group_name_H-M   'P 1'
#
loop_
_entity.id
_entity.type
_entity.pdbx_description
1 polymer ?
#
loop_
_entity_poly.entity_id
_entity_poly.type
_entity_poly.pdbx_seq_one_letter_code
_entity_poly.pdbx_strand_id
1 'polypeptide(L)'
;MSTVAQPSTILKSFGELTNLTGLSPGSTLVQAEDATLFGTTSVGQRSVSGTIYSIQPDGSHFSVVRQFLRASDGTDLSPGVVVDDGVLYGTANRGGNLSVGTLYRLTVDGRDFRVLKHFDRKDGAFPRSRPTLSGGLIYGTTELGGSSDEGVLFRANTDGSGLTVLKHFKAAQGKNPYSPVIVFDGVVYGTTLNGGTRNGGVIFRIGTNGADFGVLKDLGDADGVGPLGGLTMFDGVLFGTTTRGGTNGYGTVFRLNPDGSDFAVLKHFGQVDGFRPTGQLAVREDGLWGTTRHGDPLGESDIFRSPGTVFRINLDGSEFRVLKQFSGTDGAFPNAGVILTDRGLFGTTTGGGDSQQGTIFRMSENGDSHTILKSFTGIDPANPRAGLALAEGVLYGSTSAGGRSREPGSGTIFRVATDGSGYATLRDFTGPDGAAPSARLLVLDGQLYGTTQTGGDADLGTLFRMGIDGAGFSVLKHFDGPDGQYPAAPLIHSAGVLYGTIPHGGHTGVGVIFKILTNGTGFSVIKHFEGTDGANPRSSVVLLGDKLYGTTEFGGTLNAGTVYRISTNGSDHVVLKEFENTDGRQPWAGLTPIGDTLYGTTLDGGRFRFGTIFRIQADGTGFEVLRHLDWEAGDGPRPDSELTVVGDRLIGSTEAGGLFGTGTVFEMRLDGKGYRTLRDFHYSGNGAKNPVGGVVIEGGRLYGAAYKGGEADLGVVYTMSLPERSGLAIRGIDEAVVVTWTDSTSILQEARQVTGDYTTITGAISPYTNAVSHEAKFFRLQSN
;
A
#
# COMPACT_ATOMS: atom_id res chain seq x y z
N MET A 1 -23.91 6.09 -18.92
CA MET A 1 -25.05 5.33 -18.37
C MET A 1 -25.07 5.50 -16.86
N SER A 2 -26.24 5.64 -16.24
CA SER A 2 -26.33 5.63 -14.77
C SER A 2 -25.97 4.25 -14.20
N THR A 3 -24.70 4.03 -13.88
CA THR A 3 -24.35 2.98 -12.90
C THR A 3 -24.83 3.45 -11.53
N VAL A 4 -24.73 2.59 -10.53
CA VAL A 4 -25.33 2.82 -9.21
C VAL A 4 -24.36 2.42 -8.12
N ALA A 5 -24.38 3.21 -7.06
CA ALA A 5 -23.65 3.00 -5.82
C ALA A 5 -24.48 2.30 -4.72
N GLN A 6 -25.70 2.80 -4.40
CA GLN A 6 -26.68 2.31 -3.40
C GLN A 6 -26.31 2.40 -1.87
N PRO A 7 -27.25 2.15 -0.91
CA PRO A 7 -27.19 2.61 0.51
C PRO A 7 -26.39 1.85 1.62
N SER A 8 -27.06 1.09 2.51
CA SER A 8 -26.58 0.56 3.82
C SER A 8 -27.63 -0.31 4.54
N THR A 9 -27.29 -1.21 5.48
CA THR A 9 -28.27 -2.12 6.12
C THR A 9 -27.82 -2.58 7.53
N ILE A 10 -28.27 -1.93 8.62
CA ILE A 10 -27.87 -2.28 10.00
C ILE A 10 -28.42 -3.67 10.41
N LEU A 11 -27.66 -4.47 11.18
CA LEU A 11 -27.92 -5.90 11.34
C LEU A 11 -27.51 -6.56 12.68
N LYS A 12 -26.38 -6.21 13.29
CA LYS A 12 -25.79 -6.94 14.45
C LYS A 12 -25.13 -6.02 15.47
N SER A 13 -24.55 -6.57 16.55
CA SER A 13 -23.77 -5.84 17.56
C SER A 13 -22.79 -6.74 18.36
N PHE A 14 -22.12 -6.15 19.36
CA PHE A 14 -20.68 -6.39 19.85
C PHE A 14 -21.08 -7.00 21.27
N GLY A 15 -20.43 -8.10 21.68
CA GLY A 15 -20.54 -8.69 23.02
C GLY A 15 -19.87 -7.89 24.15
N GLU A 16 -19.78 -8.50 25.33
CA GLU A 16 -19.36 -7.81 26.56
C GLU A 16 -17.86 -7.67 26.76
N LEU A 17 -17.43 -6.48 27.18
CA LEU A 17 -16.03 -6.08 27.31
C LEU A 17 -15.34 -6.69 28.54
N THR A 18 -14.82 -7.90 28.37
CA THR A 18 -13.69 -8.43 29.18
C THR A 18 -12.33 -7.83 28.76
N ASN A 19 -12.33 -6.99 27.73
CA ASN A 19 -11.16 -6.40 27.08
C ASN A 19 -11.47 -4.96 26.60
N LEU A 20 -10.73 -4.46 25.60
CA LEU A 20 -10.26 -3.06 25.53
C LEU A 20 -10.34 -2.42 24.12
N THR A 21 -11.05 -3.07 23.20
CA THR A 21 -10.34 -4.15 22.48
C THR A 21 -9.14 -3.68 21.65
N GLY A 22 -9.35 -3.02 20.51
CA GLY A 22 -8.26 -2.60 19.62
C GLY A 22 -8.77 -1.80 18.42
N LEU A 23 -7.90 -0.98 17.82
CA LEU A 23 -8.35 0.17 17.04
C LEU A 23 -8.30 0.05 15.50
N SER A 24 -8.38 -1.16 14.93
CA SER A 24 -8.61 -1.41 13.49
C SER A 24 -7.55 -0.94 12.47
N PRO A 25 -7.64 -1.41 11.20
CA PRO A 25 -6.68 -1.11 10.12
C PRO A 25 -6.53 0.36 9.73
N GLY A 26 -5.49 0.65 8.94
CA GLY A 26 -5.34 1.93 8.22
C GLY A 26 -4.14 2.03 7.28
N SER A 27 -3.63 0.91 6.76
CA SER A 27 -2.93 0.81 5.47
C SER A 27 -3.30 -0.53 4.80
N THR A 28 -2.62 -0.92 3.74
CA THR A 28 -3.04 -2.00 2.83
C THR A 28 -3.17 -3.39 3.46
N LEU A 29 -4.29 -4.04 3.17
CA LEU A 29 -4.52 -5.48 3.29
C LEU A 29 -4.01 -6.23 2.02
N VAL A 30 -3.48 -7.45 2.15
CA VAL A 30 -3.08 -8.33 1.01
C VAL A 30 -3.54 -9.78 1.21
N GLN A 31 -2.67 -10.80 1.27
CA GLN A 31 -3.04 -12.22 1.40
C GLN A 31 -1.87 -13.07 1.95
N ALA A 32 -2.15 -14.31 2.36
CA ALA A 32 -1.28 -15.48 2.47
C ALA A 32 -2.17 -16.74 2.56
N GLU A 33 -1.57 -17.91 2.46
CA GLU A 33 -2.19 -19.19 2.05
C GLU A 33 -3.58 -19.51 2.66
N ASP A 34 -3.71 -19.85 3.95
CA ASP A 34 -4.98 -20.22 4.60
C ASP A 34 -5.74 -19.01 5.19
N ALA A 35 -5.92 -17.99 4.36
CA ALA A 35 -7.00 -17.00 4.42
C ALA A 35 -7.31 -16.17 5.70
N THR A 36 -6.30 -15.82 6.51
CA THR A 36 -6.31 -14.67 7.46
C THR A 36 -6.53 -13.28 6.81
N LEU A 37 -6.16 -12.20 7.47
CA LEU A 37 -5.61 -10.99 6.82
C LEU A 37 -4.34 -10.41 7.56
N PHE A 38 -3.13 -11.01 7.54
CA PHE A 38 -2.11 -10.86 8.61
C PHE A 38 -1.45 -9.46 8.67
N GLY A 39 -1.76 -8.60 9.64
CA GLY A 39 -0.89 -7.47 9.94
C GLY A 39 -1.10 -6.71 11.23
N THR A 40 -1.30 -5.39 11.13
CA THR A 40 -0.93 -4.41 12.18
C THR A 40 -1.72 -3.10 12.16
N THR A 41 -1.60 -2.29 13.23
CA THR A 41 -2.05 -0.87 13.33
C THR A 41 -1.26 -0.09 14.41
N SER A 42 -1.54 1.20 14.67
CA SER A 42 -0.72 2.12 15.50
C SER A 42 -1.54 2.93 16.53
N VAL A 43 -0.92 3.71 17.42
CA VAL A 43 -1.49 4.75 18.34
C VAL A 43 -2.93 4.51 18.86
N GLY A 44 -3.10 4.02 20.10
CA GLY A 44 -4.32 3.32 20.53
C GLY A 44 -5.24 3.92 21.64
N GLN A 45 -5.04 5.13 22.15
CA GLN A 45 -5.59 5.64 23.44
C GLN A 45 -5.38 4.70 24.68
N ARG A 46 -4.40 5.05 25.57
CA ARG A 46 -3.80 4.26 26.70
C ARG A 46 -2.55 3.42 26.32
N SER A 47 -2.51 2.11 26.60
CA SER A 47 -1.50 1.09 26.16
C SER A 47 -1.73 -0.26 26.83
N VAL A 48 -1.31 -1.45 26.32
CA VAL A 48 -1.67 -2.80 26.90
C VAL A 48 -0.69 -3.64 27.74
N SER A 49 0.61 -3.80 27.52
CA SER A 49 1.51 -3.17 26.57
C SER A 49 1.69 -3.95 25.26
N GLY A 50 1.57 -5.28 25.26
CA GLY A 50 1.92 -6.13 24.11
C GLY A 50 0.83 -6.70 23.24
N THR A 51 1.15 -6.95 21.96
CA THR A 51 0.17 -7.12 20.88
C THR A 51 0.54 -8.19 19.83
N ILE A 52 0.10 -8.02 18.57
CA ILE A 52 -0.22 -9.01 17.53
C ILE A 52 -1.68 -9.54 17.68
N TYR A 53 -2.64 -8.90 16.96
CA TYR A 53 -4.09 -9.21 16.89
C TYR A 53 -4.49 -10.12 15.72
N SER A 54 -5.77 -10.48 15.41
CA SER A 54 -6.15 -11.43 14.29
C SER A 54 -7.72 -11.59 13.90
N ILE A 55 -8.34 -11.17 12.77
CA ILE A 55 -9.82 -11.23 12.47
C ILE A 55 -10.35 -11.99 11.19
N GLN A 56 -11.27 -12.96 11.25
CA GLN A 56 -11.60 -13.92 10.15
C GLN A 56 -12.53 -13.39 9.04
N PRO A 57 -12.33 -13.76 7.75
CA PRO A 57 -13.17 -13.33 6.63
C PRO A 57 -14.66 -13.76 6.60
N ASP A 58 -15.27 -14.41 7.60
CA ASP A 58 -16.74 -14.41 7.79
C ASP A 58 -17.22 -14.69 9.23
N GLY A 59 -17.58 -15.93 9.57
CA GLY A 59 -18.42 -16.30 10.72
C GLY A 59 -17.79 -16.31 12.11
N SER A 60 -16.46 -16.35 12.27
CA SER A 60 -15.73 -16.21 13.54
C SER A 60 -14.21 -16.25 13.34
N HIS A 61 -13.40 -15.46 14.07
CA HIS A 61 -12.34 -15.99 14.97
C HIS A 61 -11.57 -14.90 15.76
N PHE A 62 -11.82 -14.85 17.07
CA PHE A 62 -11.09 -14.06 18.05
C PHE A 62 -10.48 -15.07 19.09
N SER A 63 -9.26 -14.79 19.54
CA SER A 63 -8.38 -15.38 20.58
C SER A 63 -7.18 -14.40 20.64
N VAL A 64 -5.99 -14.66 21.20
CA VAL A 64 -4.70 -13.91 20.95
C VAL A 64 -3.67 -14.21 22.04
N VAL A 65 -2.39 -14.05 21.67
CA VAL A 65 -1.23 -13.73 22.52
C VAL A 65 -1.44 -13.92 24.03
N ARG A 66 -1.14 -15.13 24.50
CA ARG A 66 -0.76 -15.48 25.89
C ARG A 66 -1.51 -14.67 26.98
N GLN A 67 -0.81 -13.79 27.69
CA GLN A 67 -0.96 -12.34 27.52
C GLN A 67 -0.03 -11.62 28.48
N PHE A 68 0.51 -10.49 27.94
CA PHE A 68 2.55 -8.51 28.27
C PHE A 68 2.49 -7.17 29.12
N LEU A 69 3.13 -7.20 30.29
CA LEU A 69 2.68 -6.56 31.51
C LEU A 69 2.87 -5.02 31.49
N ARG A 70 3.98 -4.50 30.93
CA ARG A 70 4.29 -3.07 30.69
C ARG A 70 5.64 -2.95 29.97
N ALA A 71 5.70 -2.25 28.83
CA ALA A 71 6.83 -2.35 27.90
C ALA A 71 8.21 -2.00 28.48
N SER A 72 9.14 -2.95 28.34
CA SER A 72 10.59 -2.71 28.25
C SER A 72 11.20 -3.54 27.13
N ASP A 73 10.76 -4.80 26.96
CA ASP A 73 11.04 -5.66 25.79
C ASP A 73 10.24 -5.22 24.53
N GLY A 74 10.02 -3.92 24.37
CA GLY A 74 9.73 -3.22 23.12
C GLY A 74 8.33 -3.34 22.46
N THR A 75 7.82 -2.19 22.01
CA THR A 75 6.48 -1.97 21.38
C THR A 75 6.39 -2.22 19.88
N ASP A 76 6.33 -1.23 18.97
CA ASP A 76 5.79 -1.44 17.61
C ASP A 76 6.71 -1.06 16.42
N LEU A 77 6.21 -1.33 15.19
CA LEU A 77 6.92 -1.18 13.90
C LEU A 77 6.36 -0.05 12.97
N SER A 78 5.81 -0.35 11.78
CA SER A 78 5.30 0.62 10.77
C SER A 78 4.47 -0.06 9.65
N PRO A 79 3.62 0.63 8.85
CA PRO A 79 2.67 -0.01 7.91
C PRO A 79 3.27 -0.56 6.59
N GLY A 80 3.24 -1.89 6.34
CA GLY A 80 3.77 -2.49 5.10
C GLY A 80 4.03 -4.01 5.17
N VAL A 81 4.41 -4.64 4.03
CA VAL A 81 4.84 -6.05 3.77
C VAL A 81 3.89 -6.99 2.98
N VAL A 82 3.93 -8.31 3.16
CA VAL A 82 4.04 -9.30 2.06
C VAL A 82 2.93 -10.36 1.93
N VAL A 83 3.11 -11.27 0.96
CA VAL A 83 2.19 -12.31 0.48
C VAL A 83 2.93 -13.54 -0.11
N ASP A 84 4.25 -13.64 0.02
CA ASP A 84 5.11 -14.60 -0.71
C ASP A 84 6.35 -15.03 0.10
N ASP A 85 6.67 -16.34 0.04
CA ASP A 85 7.58 -17.14 0.89
C ASP A 85 7.30 -17.01 2.42
N GLY A 86 7.45 -18.07 3.21
CA GLY A 86 6.81 -18.25 4.54
C GLY A 86 7.30 -17.41 5.73
N VAL A 87 7.58 -16.11 5.56
CA VAL A 87 8.15 -15.24 6.60
C VAL A 87 7.67 -13.80 6.51
N LEU A 88 7.15 -13.29 7.63
CA LEU A 88 6.86 -11.87 7.83
C LEU A 88 8.08 -10.98 8.03
N TYR A 89 7.89 -9.67 7.87
CA TYR A 89 8.99 -8.74 7.66
C TYR A 89 8.70 -7.34 8.20
N GLY A 90 9.76 -6.56 8.45
CA GLY A 90 9.67 -5.11 8.53
C GLY A 90 10.93 -4.45 9.06
N THR A 91 11.00 -3.13 8.93
CA THR A 91 11.66 -2.26 9.92
C THR A 91 10.56 -1.44 10.63
N ALA A 92 10.94 -0.72 11.67
CA ALA A 92 10.06 -0.26 12.74
C ALA A 92 10.31 1.18 13.12
N ASN A 93 9.33 1.93 13.63
CA ASN A 93 9.61 3.29 14.12
C ASN A 93 10.70 3.35 15.22
N ARG A 94 11.09 2.24 15.85
CA ARG A 94 12.13 2.13 16.89
C ARG A 94 13.17 1.02 16.62
N GLY A 95 14.42 1.22 17.05
CA GLY A 95 15.49 0.20 17.10
C GLY A 95 16.81 0.76 17.65
N GLY A 96 17.59 0.01 18.46
CA GLY A 96 18.92 0.38 19.01
C GLY A 96 19.08 0.82 20.50
N ASN A 97 20.31 1.02 21.01
CA ASN A 97 20.65 1.02 22.46
C ASN A 97 21.34 2.25 23.11
N LEU A 98 21.52 3.41 22.44
CA LEU A 98 21.58 4.73 23.14
C LEU A 98 20.88 5.87 22.41
N SER A 99 21.08 6.03 21.09
CA SER A 99 20.36 7.03 20.29
C SER A 99 20.36 6.88 18.75
N VAL A 100 21.22 6.05 18.10
CA VAL A 100 21.55 6.17 16.65
C VAL A 100 21.90 4.88 15.79
N GLY A 101 20.94 4.03 15.39
CA GLY A 101 21.04 2.84 14.50
C GLY A 101 20.15 1.61 14.78
N THR A 102 20.26 0.51 14.00
CA THR A 102 19.58 -0.82 14.16
C THR A 102 20.14 -1.91 13.20
N LEU A 103 19.85 -3.21 13.42
CA LEU A 103 19.86 -4.29 12.39
C LEU A 103 18.42 -4.62 11.92
N TYR A 104 18.00 -5.89 11.68
CA TYR A 104 16.54 -6.17 11.55
C TYR A 104 15.98 -7.39 10.78
N ARG A 105 16.59 -8.59 10.61
CA ARG A 105 15.79 -9.83 10.39
C ARG A 105 15.61 -10.58 11.70
N LEU A 106 14.39 -11.04 11.98
CA LEU A 106 14.18 -12.16 12.91
C LEU A 106 13.02 -13.15 12.61
N THR A 107 12.31 -13.06 11.47
CA THR A 107 11.47 -14.14 10.86
C THR A 107 9.94 -14.21 11.24
N VAL A 108 9.28 -15.33 11.62
CA VAL A 108 7.77 -15.55 11.58
C VAL A 108 6.81 -14.98 12.71
N ASP A 109 5.88 -15.70 13.40
CA ASP A 109 4.77 -15.14 14.27
C ASP A 109 4.85 -15.31 15.84
N GLY A 110 4.19 -16.22 16.61
CA GLY A 110 4.36 -16.52 18.09
C GLY A 110 4.92 -17.88 18.75
N ARG A 111 6.25 -18.15 18.90
CA ARG A 111 6.98 -19.30 19.56
C ARG A 111 8.30 -19.04 20.37
N ASP A 112 9.38 -18.39 19.87
CA ASP A 112 10.74 -18.30 20.52
C ASP A 112 11.56 -16.95 20.41
N PHE A 113 11.81 -16.18 21.52
CA PHE A 113 12.36 -14.78 21.53
C PHE A 113 13.75 -14.59 22.25
N ARG A 114 14.69 -13.72 21.80
CA ARG A 114 15.94 -13.18 22.47
C ARG A 114 16.83 -12.19 21.63
N VAL A 115 17.69 -11.39 22.30
CA VAL A 115 18.20 -10.01 21.95
C VAL A 115 19.66 -9.89 21.38
N LEU A 116 20.10 -8.75 20.74
CA LEU A 116 21.43 -8.62 20.02
C LEU A 116 22.34 -7.32 20.11
N LYS A 117 22.16 -6.24 19.30
CA LYS A 117 23.20 -5.45 18.52
C LYS A 117 23.65 -4.04 19.03
N HIS A 118 24.55 -3.38 18.29
CA HIS A 118 25.13 -2.02 18.45
C HIS A 118 25.22 -1.25 17.08
N PHE A 119 25.07 0.09 17.03
CA PHE A 119 25.43 1.01 15.90
C PHE A 119 25.37 2.52 16.31
N ASP A 120 25.86 3.45 15.46
CA ASP A 120 26.38 4.78 15.90
C ASP A 120 26.14 6.07 15.02
N ARG A 121 25.08 6.21 14.16
CA ARG A 121 24.72 7.28 13.13
C ARG A 121 24.39 7.19 11.54
N LYS A 122 24.92 6.73 10.35
CA LYS A 122 26.01 6.15 9.44
C LYS A 122 25.97 4.75 8.70
N ASP A 123 26.46 3.63 9.23
CA ASP A 123 26.20 2.28 8.68
C ASP A 123 24.78 1.68 8.93
N GLY A 124 24.43 1.13 10.10
CA GLY A 124 23.15 0.42 10.35
C GLY A 124 22.17 1.11 11.32
N ALA A 125 20.84 1.03 11.15
CA ALA A 125 20.09 1.97 10.31
C ALA A 125 18.57 2.32 10.65
N PHE A 126 17.95 3.30 9.92
CA PHE A 126 16.60 3.94 10.05
C PHE A 126 15.80 4.41 8.76
N PRO A 127 14.62 3.85 8.34
CA PRO A 127 13.80 4.30 7.13
C PRO A 127 12.38 4.95 7.32
N ARG A 128 11.55 5.12 6.25
CA ARG A 128 10.19 5.77 6.23
C ARG A 128 9.00 5.17 5.37
N SER A 129 9.14 4.10 4.59
CA SER A 129 8.25 3.64 3.48
C SER A 129 7.38 2.36 3.74
N ARG A 130 6.67 1.77 2.74
CA ARG A 130 5.66 0.66 2.86
C ARG A 130 6.24 -0.80 2.83
N PRO A 131 6.03 -1.82 1.94
CA PRO A 131 5.43 -1.94 0.58
C PRO A 131 4.44 -3.16 0.43
N THR A 132 4.45 -3.93 -0.68
CA THR A 132 3.70 -5.20 -0.97
C THR A 132 4.59 -6.23 -1.75
N LEU A 133 4.20 -7.51 -1.97
CA LEU A 133 4.92 -8.53 -2.80
C LEU A 133 4.11 -9.10 -3.99
N SER A 134 4.71 -10.03 -4.77
CA SER A 134 4.08 -10.69 -5.93
C SER A 134 4.58 -12.11 -6.33
N GLY A 135 5.49 -12.79 -5.60
CA GLY A 135 5.98 -14.14 -5.96
C GLY A 135 7.38 -14.20 -6.60
N GLY A 136 8.47 -14.24 -5.80
CA GLY A 136 9.85 -14.26 -6.32
C GLY A 136 10.99 -14.09 -5.29
N LEU A 137 11.50 -12.87 -5.09
CA LEU A 137 12.76 -12.52 -4.38
C LEU A 137 12.72 -11.06 -3.81
N ILE A 138 13.80 -10.58 -3.15
CA ILE A 138 13.85 -9.33 -2.33
C ILE A 138 14.60 -8.15 -2.98
N TYR A 139 14.32 -6.91 -2.51
CA TYR A 139 15.04 -5.64 -2.80
C TYR A 139 15.06 -4.69 -1.55
N GLY A 140 15.78 -3.55 -1.58
CA GLY A 140 15.67 -2.52 -0.51
C GLY A 140 16.77 -1.43 -0.47
N THR A 141 16.45 -0.18 -0.11
CA THR A 141 17.16 0.97 -0.71
C THR A 141 17.32 2.29 0.14
N THR A 142 18.57 2.85 0.23
CA THR A 142 19.15 3.73 1.31
C THR A 142 18.69 5.21 1.54
N GLU A 143 19.17 5.98 2.56
CA GLU A 143 18.85 7.44 2.77
C GLU A 143 19.90 8.30 3.57
N LEU A 144 19.95 9.64 3.33
CA LEU A 144 20.62 10.81 4.01
C LEU A 144 22.18 10.87 3.98
N GLY A 145 22.80 11.82 4.71
CA GLY A 145 24.12 11.65 5.36
C GLY A 145 25.27 12.67 5.29
N GLY A 146 26.31 12.39 6.09
CA GLY A 146 27.64 12.98 6.00
C GLY A 146 27.74 14.40 6.54
N SER A 147 27.42 15.38 5.68
CA SER A 147 27.58 16.82 5.95
C SER A 147 26.60 17.71 5.16
N SER A 148 25.69 17.09 4.42
CA SER A 148 24.62 17.69 3.62
C SER A 148 23.74 16.50 3.23
N ASP A 149 22.72 16.24 4.04
CA ASP A 149 22.28 14.86 4.28
C ASP A 149 21.43 14.23 3.18
N GLU A 150 22.07 13.66 2.15
CA GLU A 150 21.37 13.36 0.90
C GLU A 150 21.77 12.04 0.11
N GLY A 151 21.69 10.79 0.66
CA GLY A 151 22.43 9.63 0.06
C GLY A 151 22.20 8.13 0.37
N VAL A 152 23.08 7.25 -0.23
CA VAL A 152 23.93 4.50 -0.53
C VAL A 152 23.02 3.16 -0.64
N LEU A 153 23.20 2.34 -1.70
CA LEU A 153 22.53 1.03 -1.90
C LEU A 153 23.42 -0.20 -1.59
N PHE A 154 22.84 -1.40 -1.46
CA PHE A 154 23.42 -2.73 -1.80
C PHE A 154 22.32 -3.81 -1.96
N ARG A 155 22.68 -5.02 -2.41
CA ARG A 155 21.78 -6.04 -3.05
C ARG A 155 21.97 -7.50 -2.58
N ALA A 156 20.93 -8.35 -2.74
CA ALA A 156 20.55 -9.31 -1.67
C ALA A 156 19.30 -10.26 -1.89
N ASN A 157 18.96 -11.18 -0.93
CA ASN A 157 17.68 -11.97 -0.67
C ASN A 157 17.32 -12.88 0.67
N THR A 158 18.12 -13.55 1.58
CA THR A 158 17.98 -13.93 3.06
C THR A 158 19.28 -14.14 3.87
N ASP A 159 20.35 -14.76 3.35
CA ASP A 159 21.71 -14.84 3.93
C ASP A 159 22.44 -13.47 4.11
N GLY A 160 23.64 -13.44 4.70
CA GLY A 160 24.47 -12.25 4.94
C GLY A 160 25.75 -12.06 4.10
N SER A 161 26.01 -12.86 3.06
CA SER A 161 27.26 -12.79 2.26
C SER A 161 27.27 -11.76 1.11
N GLY A 162 28.46 -11.47 0.55
CA GLY A 162 28.64 -10.66 -0.69
C GLY A 162 28.58 -9.13 -0.51
N LEU A 163 29.68 -8.42 -0.81
CA LEU A 163 29.92 -7.00 -0.49
C LEU A 163 30.71 -6.25 -1.58
N THR A 164 30.38 -4.99 -1.89
CA THR A 164 31.27 -4.01 -2.60
C THR A 164 30.90 -2.53 -2.29
N VAL A 165 31.15 -1.56 -3.19
CA VAL A 165 31.29 -0.11 -2.87
C VAL A 165 30.38 0.82 -3.70
N LEU A 166 29.83 1.87 -3.05
CA LEU A 166 28.92 2.86 -3.66
C LEU A 166 29.14 4.32 -3.23
N LYS A 167 28.57 5.25 -4.01
CA LYS A 167 28.59 6.75 -4.03
C LYS A 167 27.80 7.44 -2.88
N HIS A 168 27.51 8.76 -2.89
CA HIS A 168 26.80 9.54 -1.79
C HIS A 168 25.37 10.30 -2.01
N PHE A 169 24.85 11.57 -2.27
CA PHE A 169 24.93 12.81 -3.22
C PHE A 169 24.38 14.20 -2.68
N LYS A 170 25.19 15.28 -2.56
CA LYS A 170 24.78 16.59 -1.93
C LYS A 170 24.48 17.79 -2.85
N ALA A 171 23.50 18.66 -2.56
CA ALA A 171 22.89 19.66 -3.46
C ALA A 171 21.83 19.05 -4.39
N ALA A 172 21.94 19.01 -5.74
CA ALA A 172 20.88 18.39 -6.59
C ALA A 172 21.26 17.58 -7.87
N GLN A 173 21.27 16.25 -7.80
CA GLN A 173 21.37 15.18 -8.80
C GLN A 173 20.93 13.86 -8.14
N GLY A 174 19.82 13.24 -8.55
CA GLY A 174 19.24 12.08 -7.83
C GLY A 174 18.48 12.41 -6.54
N LYS A 175 18.13 13.68 -6.32
CA LYS A 175 17.78 14.28 -5.01
C LYS A 175 16.92 13.41 -4.05
N ASN A 176 17.34 13.00 -2.84
CA ASN A 176 16.57 12.22 -1.81
C ASN A 176 15.13 11.79 -2.13
N PRO A 177 14.91 10.67 -2.82
CA PRO A 177 13.61 9.97 -2.83
C PRO A 177 12.92 9.68 -1.50
N TYR A 178 11.66 9.19 -1.56
CA TYR A 178 10.90 8.88 -0.36
C TYR A 178 10.15 7.55 -0.33
N SER A 179 9.21 7.33 -1.25
CA SER A 179 8.33 6.16 -1.22
C SER A 179 8.88 5.00 -2.08
N PRO A 180 8.30 3.79 -1.97
CA PRO A 180 8.78 2.57 -2.62
C PRO A 180 9.09 2.61 -4.12
N VAL A 181 9.94 1.70 -4.58
CA VAL A 181 10.26 1.58 -6.01
C VAL A 181 10.57 0.13 -6.42
N ILE A 182 10.37 -0.20 -7.70
CA ILE A 182 10.05 -1.58 -8.13
C ILE A 182 10.79 -2.10 -9.37
N VAL A 183 10.65 -3.42 -9.52
CA VAL A 183 11.23 -4.39 -10.44
C VAL A 183 10.10 -5.11 -11.18
N PHE A 184 10.34 -5.50 -12.43
CA PHE A 184 9.85 -6.73 -13.09
C PHE A 184 10.44 -6.78 -14.53
N ASP A 185 11.30 -7.71 -14.99
CA ASP A 185 12.36 -8.59 -14.43
C ASP A 185 13.04 -8.06 -13.13
N GLY A 186 14.22 -8.56 -12.76
CA GLY A 186 15.29 -7.66 -12.31
C GLY A 186 15.56 -6.40 -13.18
N VAL A 187 14.78 -6.03 -14.22
CA VAL A 187 14.71 -4.66 -14.78
C VAL A 187 13.81 -3.79 -13.89
N VAL A 188 14.17 -2.53 -13.73
CA VAL A 188 13.79 -1.75 -12.55
C VAL A 188 13.58 -0.28 -12.88
N TYR A 189 12.66 0.37 -12.18
CA TYR A 189 12.01 1.62 -12.62
C TYR A 189 12.17 2.78 -11.59
N GLY A 190 11.61 3.98 -11.80
CA GLY A 190 11.68 5.11 -10.83
C GLY A 190 11.18 6.48 -11.35
N THR A 191 11.34 7.58 -10.59
CA THR A 191 11.01 8.99 -11.01
C THR A 191 11.72 10.08 -10.15
N THR A 192 11.39 11.38 -10.34
CA THR A 192 11.49 12.65 -9.46
C THR A 192 10.17 13.69 -9.03
N LEU A 193 11.07 14.50 -8.25
CA LEU A 193 11.35 15.97 -7.94
C LEU A 193 12.49 16.67 -8.70
N ASN A 194 13.77 16.40 -8.39
CA ASN A 194 14.86 17.36 -8.64
C ASN A 194 16.23 16.76 -9.07
N GLY A 195 17.14 17.63 -9.54
CA GLY A 195 18.61 17.46 -9.57
C GLY A 195 19.38 17.47 -10.92
N GLY A 196 19.67 18.63 -11.50
CA GLY A 196 20.29 18.79 -12.83
C GLY A 196 20.27 20.24 -13.38
N THR A 197 20.37 20.48 -14.70
CA THR A 197 20.55 21.82 -15.32
C THR A 197 19.41 22.85 -15.14
N ARG A 198 18.41 22.90 -16.03
CA ARG A 198 17.53 24.07 -16.29
C ARG A 198 16.41 24.31 -15.25
N ASN A 199 16.64 23.95 -14.00
CA ASN A 199 15.71 24.03 -12.85
C ASN A 199 14.33 23.36 -13.04
N GLY A 200 14.13 22.57 -14.09
CA GLY A 200 12.93 21.79 -14.37
C GLY A 200 13.08 20.35 -13.88
N GLY A 201 13.04 19.36 -14.78
CA GLY A 201 12.81 17.96 -14.43
C GLY A 201 12.92 17.00 -15.61
N VAL A 202 12.74 15.72 -15.20
CA VAL A 202 13.16 12.92 -15.74
C VAL A 202 12.25 11.70 -15.17
N ILE A 203 11.27 11.22 -15.95
CA ILE A 203 10.61 9.93 -15.67
C ILE A 203 11.69 8.84 -15.88
N PHE A 204 11.75 7.83 -15.03
CA PHE A 204 13.03 7.17 -14.76
C PHE A 204 12.93 5.63 -14.72
N ARG A 205 14.04 4.98 -15.10
CA ARG A 205 14.20 3.53 -15.27
C ARG A 205 15.69 3.21 -15.38
N ILE A 206 16.12 2.09 -14.78
CA ILE A 206 17.47 1.98 -14.21
C ILE A 206 17.92 0.50 -14.00
N GLY A 207 17.61 -0.37 -14.95
CA GLY A 207 17.23 -1.78 -14.71
C GLY A 207 18.31 -2.83 -14.41
N THR A 208 18.54 -3.79 -15.33
CA THR A 208 19.02 -5.14 -14.97
C THR A 208 20.53 -5.39 -15.15
N ASN A 209 21.05 -5.27 -16.37
CA ASN A 209 22.25 -6.00 -16.81
C ASN A 209 23.56 -5.69 -16.06
N GLY A 210 23.76 -4.44 -15.59
CA GLY A 210 24.97 -4.06 -14.90
C GLY A 210 25.13 -2.57 -14.59
N ALA A 211 24.88 -1.67 -15.54
CA ALA A 211 25.42 -0.31 -15.54
C ALA A 211 24.37 0.82 -15.70
N ASP A 212 23.16 0.61 -15.16
CA ASP A 212 21.97 0.93 -15.95
C ASP A 212 21.38 2.29 -15.67
N PHE A 213 21.74 3.25 -16.56
CA PHE A 213 21.75 4.69 -16.34
C PHE A 213 21.62 5.42 -17.72
N GLY A 214 20.40 5.78 -18.15
CA GLY A 214 19.99 6.05 -19.56
C GLY A 214 19.66 7.51 -20.01
N VAL A 215 18.57 7.71 -20.79
CA VAL A 215 18.27 8.94 -21.59
C VAL A 215 16.78 9.36 -21.62
N LEU A 216 16.44 10.66 -21.59
CA LEU A 216 15.04 11.19 -21.65
C LEU A 216 14.90 12.63 -22.23
N LYS A 217 13.66 13.18 -22.23
CA LYS A 217 13.34 14.62 -22.42
C LYS A 217 12.86 15.31 -21.14
N ASP A 218 12.60 16.62 -21.20
CA ASP A 218 12.95 17.58 -20.13
C ASP A 218 11.85 18.59 -19.75
N LEU A 219 11.58 18.83 -18.44
CA LEU A 219 10.20 18.99 -17.93
C LEU A 219 9.94 20.07 -16.77
N GLY A 220 8.76 20.72 -16.56
CA GLY A 220 8.55 22.05 -15.81
C GLY A 220 7.49 22.23 -14.63
N ASP A 221 6.47 23.13 -14.72
CA ASP A 221 5.53 23.67 -13.65
C ASP A 221 4.27 22.88 -13.08
N ALA A 222 3.16 22.54 -13.81
CA ALA A 222 2.22 21.31 -13.91
C ALA A 222 2.13 20.14 -12.92
N ASP A 223 2.18 18.90 -13.41
CA ASP A 223 1.35 18.34 -14.50
C ASP A 223 -0.02 17.98 -13.92
N GLY A 224 -0.14 17.06 -12.97
CA GLY A 224 0.66 15.85 -12.77
C GLY A 224 1.86 16.00 -11.90
N VAL A 225 1.86 17.16 -11.27
CA VAL A 225 2.15 17.37 -9.89
C VAL A 225 3.12 16.28 -9.43
N GLY A 226 4.41 16.27 -9.82
CA GLY A 226 5.25 15.04 -9.93
C GLY A 226 5.21 14.01 -8.78
N PRO A 227 5.23 12.68 -9.06
CA PRO A 227 4.77 11.55 -8.21
C PRO A 227 4.82 11.57 -6.67
N LEU A 228 3.76 11.11 -5.97
CA LEU A 228 3.72 10.82 -4.51
C LEU A 228 3.38 9.35 -4.29
N GLY A 229 2.13 8.99 -4.62
CA GLY A 229 1.61 7.65 -4.44
C GLY A 229 2.50 6.63 -5.13
N GLY A 230 2.90 6.97 -6.36
CA GLY A 230 3.84 6.31 -7.26
C GLY A 230 3.22 5.43 -8.34
N LEU A 231 4.09 4.92 -9.19
CA LEU A 231 3.76 4.53 -10.56
C LEU A 231 3.34 3.05 -10.60
N THR A 232 2.20 2.77 -11.22
CA THR A 232 1.64 1.42 -11.43
C THR A 232 0.92 1.45 -12.79
N MET A 233 1.19 0.61 -13.80
CA MET A 233 1.94 -0.65 -13.89
C MET A 233 1.27 -1.82 -13.19
N PHE A 234 0.16 -2.24 -13.78
CA PHE A 234 -0.14 -3.65 -13.84
C PHE A 234 -0.46 -4.02 -15.29
N ASP A 235 -0.05 -5.23 -15.71
CA ASP A 235 -0.14 -5.75 -17.08
C ASP A 235 0.54 -4.84 -18.13
N GLY A 236 -0.14 -3.78 -18.57
CA GLY A 236 0.34 -2.84 -19.59
C GLY A 236 -0.38 -1.48 -19.55
N VAL A 237 -0.89 -1.06 -18.38
CA VAL A 237 -1.82 0.07 -18.27
C VAL A 237 -1.45 1.12 -17.18
N LEU A 238 -1.94 2.34 -17.39
CA LEU A 238 -1.64 3.60 -16.67
C LEU A 238 -2.65 3.92 -15.56
N PHE A 239 -2.30 3.77 -14.27
CA PHE A 239 -3.20 4.16 -13.16
C PHE A 239 -2.72 5.44 -12.50
N GLY A 240 -3.56 6.48 -12.51
CA GLY A 240 -3.16 7.87 -12.24
C GLY A 240 -3.87 8.53 -11.07
N THR A 241 -3.08 9.01 -10.11
CA THR A 241 -3.49 9.87 -9.00
C THR A 241 -2.34 10.86 -8.72
N THR A 242 -2.45 11.72 -7.72
CA THR A 242 -2.05 13.15 -7.79
C THR A 242 -2.05 13.79 -6.40
N THR A 243 -1.55 15.03 -6.18
CA THR A 243 -1.99 15.77 -4.95
C THR A 243 -2.22 17.29 -5.01
N ARG A 244 -1.35 18.14 -5.57
CA ARG A 244 -1.36 19.59 -5.25
C ARG A 244 -0.82 20.47 -6.37
N GLY A 245 -1.27 21.73 -6.38
CA GLY A 245 -0.44 22.86 -6.77
C GLY A 245 -1.15 23.96 -7.57
N GLY A 246 -2.33 23.69 -8.11
CA GLY A 246 -3.03 24.63 -9.01
C GLY A 246 -3.53 25.88 -8.30
N THR A 247 -3.91 26.91 -9.07
CA THR A 247 -4.75 28.01 -8.53
C THR A 247 -6.03 27.48 -7.90
N ASN A 248 -6.52 26.37 -8.46
CA ASN A 248 -7.74 25.67 -8.04
C ASN A 248 -7.37 24.40 -7.22
N GLY A 249 -6.20 24.44 -6.56
CA GLY A 249 -5.80 23.56 -5.46
C GLY A 249 -5.13 22.23 -5.84
N TYR A 250 -5.85 21.31 -6.47
CA TYR A 250 -5.74 19.88 -6.10
C TYR A 250 -5.29 18.94 -7.22
N GLY A 251 -4.90 17.71 -6.85
CA GLY A 251 -4.39 16.70 -7.76
C GLY A 251 -5.48 16.09 -8.68
N THR A 252 -5.21 15.92 -9.99
CA THR A 252 -6.21 15.41 -10.96
C THR A 252 -5.85 14.11 -11.73
N VAL A 253 -5.78 14.04 -13.08
CA VAL A 253 -5.32 12.85 -13.86
C VAL A 253 -4.90 13.18 -15.32
N PHE A 254 -4.51 12.19 -16.15
CA PHE A 254 -4.65 12.22 -17.63
C PHE A 254 -5.51 11.03 -18.14
N ARG A 255 -5.65 10.87 -19.47
CA ARG A 255 -5.65 9.54 -20.11
C ARG A 255 -4.52 9.44 -21.15
N LEU A 256 -4.44 8.34 -21.92
CA LEU A 256 -3.23 7.87 -22.59
C LEU A 256 -3.44 7.26 -23.99
N ASN A 257 -2.52 7.55 -24.92
CA ASN A 257 -2.35 6.86 -26.22
C ASN A 257 -0.89 6.31 -26.26
N PRO A 258 -0.32 5.80 -27.38
CA PRO A 258 1.06 5.32 -27.42
C PRO A 258 2.07 6.31 -28.06
N ASP A 259 1.60 7.44 -28.59
CA ASP A 259 2.29 8.18 -29.67
C ASP A 259 2.22 9.71 -29.56
N GLY A 260 1.45 10.28 -28.61
CA GLY A 260 1.15 11.71 -28.56
C GLY A 260 0.08 12.20 -29.55
N SER A 261 -0.65 11.33 -30.25
CA SER A 261 -1.92 11.70 -30.89
C SER A 261 -3.08 11.59 -29.90
N ASP A 262 -4.19 12.31 -30.16
CA ASP A 262 -5.25 12.56 -29.17
C ASP A 262 -4.74 13.28 -27.89
N PHE A 263 -3.51 13.88 -27.90
CA PHE A 263 -2.84 14.54 -26.74
C PHE A 263 -3.46 15.90 -26.30
N ALA A 264 -4.79 16.03 -26.47
CA ALA A 264 -5.72 17.04 -25.96
C ALA A 264 -7.17 16.59 -26.28
N VAL A 265 -8.24 16.85 -25.52
CA VAL A 265 -8.45 17.46 -24.18
C VAL A 265 -9.81 16.96 -23.65
N LEU A 266 -9.98 16.72 -22.34
CA LEU A 266 -11.27 16.29 -21.73
C LEU A 266 -11.50 16.74 -20.24
N LYS A 267 -11.61 15.80 -19.29
CA LYS A 267 -12.22 15.89 -17.94
C LYS A 267 -11.44 16.72 -16.87
N HIS A 268 -11.89 16.70 -15.61
CA HIS A 268 -11.53 17.59 -14.47
C HIS A 268 -11.87 16.99 -13.08
N PHE A 269 -11.04 17.21 -12.03
CA PHE A 269 -11.15 16.66 -10.64
C PHE A 269 -10.92 17.75 -9.54
N GLY A 270 -11.55 17.71 -8.35
CA GLY A 270 -11.41 18.80 -7.35
C GLY A 270 -12.01 18.60 -5.94
N GLN A 271 -12.41 19.69 -5.28
CA GLN A 271 -12.77 19.75 -3.83
C GLN A 271 -13.99 18.93 -3.42
N VAL A 272 -15.04 18.98 -4.25
CA VAL A 272 -16.27 18.18 -4.10
C VAL A 272 -16.06 16.70 -4.46
N ASP A 273 -14.80 16.35 -4.75
CA ASP A 273 -14.21 15.05 -4.49
C ASP A 273 -13.42 15.08 -3.18
N GLY A 274 -12.34 15.86 -3.14
CA GLY A 274 -11.65 16.25 -1.90
C GLY A 274 -10.45 17.17 -2.05
N PHE A 275 -9.99 17.70 -0.91
CA PHE A 275 -8.91 18.69 -0.86
C PHE A 275 -7.75 18.36 0.10
N ARG A 276 -7.91 17.39 1.00
CA ARG A 276 -6.86 16.91 1.93
C ARG A 276 -6.44 15.41 1.82
N PRO A 277 -6.83 14.58 0.82
CA PRO A 277 -6.75 13.10 0.95
C PRO A 277 -5.37 12.42 0.81
N THR A 278 -5.30 11.15 1.25
CA THR A 278 -4.12 10.28 1.48
C THR A 278 -4.49 8.76 1.55
N GLY A 279 -4.27 7.89 0.54
CA GLY A 279 -4.61 6.44 0.67
C GLY A 279 -4.16 5.48 -0.45
N GLN A 280 -4.34 4.16 -0.25
CA GLN A 280 -3.72 3.06 -1.04
C GLN A 280 -4.72 2.32 -1.96
N LEU A 281 -4.23 1.71 -3.05
CA LEU A 281 -5.04 1.06 -4.10
C LEU A 281 -4.55 -0.39 -4.37
N ALA A 282 -4.97 -1.06 -5.46
CA ALA A 282 -4.62 -2.45 -5.80
C ALA A 282 -4.93 -2.85 -7.28
N VAL A 283 -5.07 -4.16 -7.54
CA VAL A 283 -5.43 -4.76 -8.84
C VAL A 283 -6.41 -5.92 -8.68
N ARG A 284 -7.20 -6.19 -9.75
CA ARG A 284 -7.70 -7.52 -10.14
C ARG A 284 -8.22 -7.55 -11.58
N GLU A 285 -9.28 -6.81 -11.92
CA GLU A 285 -10.11 -7.11 -13.13
C GLU A 285 -10.54 -5.93 -14.01
N ASP A 286 -10.78 -4.72 -13.50
CA ASP A 286 -11.73 -3.84 -14.22
C ASP A 286 -11.62 -2.33 -14.01
N GLY A 287 -10.81 -1.83 -13.07
CA GLY A 287 -10.71 -0.41 -12.74
C GLY A 287 -10.92 -0.16 -11.24
N LEU A 288 -10.54 1.04 -10.80
CA LEU A 288 -10.18 1.46 -9.43
C LEU A 288 -11.33 1.45 -8.41
N TRP A 289 -12.11 0.37 -8.31
CA TRP A 289 -13.31 0.27 -7.47
C TRP A 289 -12.94 0.11 -5.98
N GLY A 290 -13.34 1.07 -5.15
CA GLY A 290 -13.00 1.14 -3.72
C GLY A 290 -13.67 2.32 -3.02
N THR A 291 -13.17 2.65 -1.82
CA THR A 291 -13.99 3.26 -0.75
C THR A 291 -13.18 4.23 0.12
N THR A 292 -13.40 5.55 0.09
CA THR A 292 -12.43 6.53 0.68
C THR A 292 -13.02 7.84 1.29
N ARG A 293 -12.29 8.99 1.35
CA ARG A 293 -12.24 9.82 2.59
C ARG A 293 -12.16 11.37 2.52
N HIS A 294 -11.06 12.05 2.16
CA HIS A 294 -10.78 13.43 2.71
C HIS A 294 -11.26 14.65 1.89
N GLY A 295 -12.54 14.70 1.57
CA GLY A 295 -13.13 15.85 0.90
C GLY A 295 -14.10 16.67 1.72
N ASP A 296 -14.76 17.57 1.01
CA ASP A 296 -15.65 18.59 1.53
C ASP A 296 -16.74 18.86 0.50
N PRO A 297 -17.89 18.19 0.63
CA PRO A 297 -19.06 18.45 -0.21
C PRO A 297 -19.75 19.81 0.01
N LEU A 298 -19.36 20.64 0.99
CA LEU A 298 -20.11 21.84 1.39
C LEU A 298 -19.33 23.16 1.33
N GLY A 299 -18.02 23.15 1.15
CA GLY A 299 -17.18 24.34 1.17
C GLY A 299 -16.69 24.75 2.57
N GLU A 300 -16.76 23.87 3.58
CA GLU A 300 -16.44 24.22 4.96
C GLU A 300 -14.95 24.07 5.30
N SER A 301 -14.40 25.10 5.95
CA SER A 301 -12.98 25.21 6.31
C SER A 301 -12.56 24.39 7.54
N ASP A 302 -13.49 23.66 8.19
CA ASP A 302 -13.20 22.87 9.39
C ASP A 302 -12.54 21.52 9.03
N ILE A 303 -11.32 21.33 9.52
CA ILE A 303 -10.54 20.10 9.30
C ILE A 303 -11.13 18.88 10.01
N PHE A 304 -12.01 19.07 10.99
CA PHE A 304 -12.65 17.98 11.74
C PHE A 304 -13.96 17.46 11.12
N ARG A 305 -14.41 18.00 9.97
CA ARG A 305 -15.77 17.75 9.40
C ARG A 305 -15.82 17.12 7.99
N SER A 306 -14.92 16.20 7.61
CA SER A 306 -14.96 15.55 6.27
C SER A 306 -15.81 14.27 6.19
N PRO A 307 -16.56 14.03 5.09
CA PRO A 307 -17.28 12.78 4.86
C PRO A 307 -16.38 11.63 4.35
N GLY A 308 -16.81 10.86 3.34
CA GLY A 308 -16.04 9.74 2.76
C GLY A 308 -16.92 8.78 1.96
N THR A 309 -16.64 8.51 0.68
CA THR A 309 -17.61 7.83 -0.22
C THR A 309 -17.00 6.88 -1.27
N VAL A 310 -17.60 6.77 -2.46
CA VAL A 310 -17.31 5.84 -3.58
C VAL A 310 -17.82 6.50 -4.88
N PHE A 311 -17.20 6.24 -6.02
CA PHE A 311 -17.68 6.68 -7.35
C PHE A 311 -17.66 5.52 -8.37
N ARG A 312 -17.77 5.77 -9.70
CA ARG A 312 -17.29 4.85 -10.78
C ARG A 312 -17.28 5.53 -12.15
N ILE A 313 -16.15 6.17 -12.44
CA ILE A 313 -15.81 6.77 -13.74
C ILE A 313 -15.49 5.67 -14.74
N ASN A 314 -16.01 5.78 -15.96
CA ASN A 314 -15.61 4.95 -17.08
C ASN A 314 -14.52 5.66 -17.92
N LEU A 315 -14.04 5.01 -18.98
CA LEU A 315 -12.81 5.31 -19.75
C LEU A 315 -12.71 6.73 -20.37
N ASP A 316 -13.73 7.59 -20.22
CA ASP A 316 -14.36 8.14 -21.42
C ASP A 316 -15.03 9.55 -21.39
N GLY A 317 -15.35 10.22 -20.27
CA GLY A 317 -16.02 11.55 -20.36
C GLY A 317 -16.72 12.13 -19.11
N SER A 318 -18.06 12.27 -19.10
CA SER A 318 -18.82 12.95 -18.02
C SER A 318 -20.36 12.72 -17.99
N GLU A 319 -20.89 12.10 -16.93
CA GLU A 319 -22.31 12.17 -16.46
C GLU A 319 -22.49 11.52 -15.05
N PHE A 320 -23.32 12.10 -14.16
CA PHE A 320 -23.32 11.85 -12.70
C PHE A 320 -24.72 11.60 -12.07
N ARG A 321 -24.78 11.11 -10.81
CA ARG A 321 -26.00 10.80 -10.02
C ARG A 321 -25.75 10.98 -8.51
N VAL A 322 -26.84 11.02 -7.72
CA VAL A 322 -26.86 11.12 -6.24
C VAL A 322 -27.79 10.04 -5.64
N LEU A 323 -27.43 9.44 -4.49
CA LEU A 323 -28.17 8.36 -3.81
C LEU A 323 -27.62 8.09 -2.37
N LYS A 324 -28.40 8.38 -1.31
CA LYS A 324 -28.08 8.20 0.15
C LYS A 324 -26.91 9.08 0.65
N GLN A 325 -26.84 9.32 1.95
CA GLN A 325 -25.99 10.32 2.62
C GLN A 325 -25.53 9.81 4.02
N PHE A 326 -24.51 10.44 4.63
CA PHE A 326 -23.64 9.89 5.71
C PHE A 326 -23.12 10.95 6.73
N SER A 327 -22.46 10.56 7.84
CA SER A 327 -21.93 11.46 8.92
C SER A 327 -20.64 10.99 9.64
N GLY A 328 -19.98 11.82 10.48
CA GLY A 328 -18.73 11.49 11.23
C GLY A 328 -18.85 10.39 12.31
N THR A 329 -20.08 10.04 12.67
CA THR A 329 -20.51 8.78 13.30
C THR A 329 -20.11 7.53 12.51
N ASP A 330 -19.66 7.71 11.28
CA ASP A 330 -19.32 6.63 10.39
C ASP A 330 -17.96 6.82 9.73
N GLY A 331 -17.18 7.84 10.14
CA GLY A 331 -15.83 7.99 9.60
C GLY A 331 -14.99 9.11 10.18
N ALA A 332 -13.98 8.75 10.97
CA ALA A 332 -12.96 9.65 11.49
C ALA A 332 -11.60 9.40 10.82
N PHE A 333 -11.56 9.56 9.49
CA PHE A 333 -10.36 9.57 8.64
C PHE A 333 -9.61 8.22 8.50
N PRO A 334 -10.02 7.33 7.56
CA PRO A 334 -9.18 6.33 6.87
C PRO A 334 -7.77 6.75 6.39
N ASN A 335 -7.06 5.77 5.79
CA ASN A 335 -6.08 5.87 4.69
C ASN A 335 -6.39 4.61 3.80
N ALA A 336 -5.39 3.78 3.45
CA ALA A 336 -5.54 2.31 3.34
C ALA A 336 -6.27 1.69 2.14
N GLY A 337 -6.37 0.35 2.14
CA GLY A 337 -7.01 -0.48 1.12
C GLY A 337 -7.36 -1.90 1.60
N VAL A 338 -8.44 -2.49 1.07
CA VAL A 338 -9.08 -3.75 1.51
C VAL A 338 -8.61 -5.01 0.74
N ILE A 339 -9.47 -6.04 0.62
CA ILE A 339 -9.27 -7.28 -0.16
C ILE A 339 -10.41 -7.49 -1.20
N LEU A 340 -10.47 -8.68 -1.80
CA LEU A 340 -11.49 -9.11 -2.75
C LEU A 340 -11.81 -10.58 -2.47
N THR A 341 -13.08 -10.98 -2.41
CA THR A 341 -13.50 -12.37 -2.64
C THR A 341 -15.01 -12.50 -2.92
N ASP A 342 -15.88 -12.62 -1.91
CA ASP A 342 -17.28 -13.03 -2.08
C ASP A 342 -18.29 -12.20 -1.24
N ARG A 343 -18.85 -12.73 -0.13
CA ARG A 343 -19.80 -12.09 0.81
C ARG A 343 -19.92 -10.55 0.71
N GLY A 344 -18.85 -9.78 0.88
CA GLY A 344 -18.72 -8.36 0.46
C GLY A 344 -17.74 -7.60 1.36
N LEU A 345 -17.70 -6.25 1.39
CA LEU A 345 -16.90 -5.53 2.40
C LEU A 345 -17.28 -5.99 3.82
N PHE A 346 -16.29 -6.10 4.69
CA PHE A 346 -16.32 -7.06 5.79
C PHE A 346 -15.32 -6.72 6.89
N GLY A 347 -15.79 -6.66 8.14
CA GLY A 347 -15.14 -5.82 9.14
C GLY A 347 -15.29 -4.34 8.75
N THR A 348 -14.62 -3.37 9.35
CA THR A 348 -13.85 -3.28 10.61
C THR A 348 -14.04 -1.86 11.09
N THR A 349 -13.91 -1.51 12.37
CA THR A 349 -13.88 -0.08 12.72
C THR A 349 -12.96 0.36 13.84
N THR A 350 -12.54 1.60 13.70
CA THR A 350 -12.06 2.47 14.76
C THR A 350 -13.28 3.17 15.41
N GLY A 351 -14.34 2.43 15.74
CA GLY A 351 -15.56 2.96 16.35
C GLY A 351 -16.71 3.30 15.37
N GLY A 352 -17.43 4.40 15.59
CA GLY A 352 -18.72 4.63 14.95
C GLY A 352 -19.70 5.64 15.60
N GLY A 353 -20.95 5.22 15.80
CA GLY A 353 -22.15 5.98 16.16
C GLY A 353 -22.19 6.70 17.52
N ASP A 354 -23.10 6.29 18.40
CA ASP A 354 -23.62 7.13 19.50
C ASP A 354 -22.57 7.54 20.55
N SER A 355 -21.83 6.59 21.14
CA SER A 355 -20.66 6.88 22.00
C SER A 355 -19.40 7.20 21.18
N GLN A 356 -19.57 7.65 19.94
CA GLN A 356 -18.59 7.67 18.85
C GLN A 356 -18.10 6.28 18.40
N GLN A 357 -18.74 5.16 18.79
CA GLN A 357 -18.17 3.81 18.60
C GLN A 357 -18.99 2.74 17.78
N GLY A 358 -20.30 2.82 17.54
CA GLY A 358 -20.99 2.11 16.40
C GLY A 358 -21.47 0.64 16.50
N THR A 359 -22.55 0.27 15.79
CA THR A 359 -23.15 -1.10 15.78
C THR A 359 -22.46 -2.10 14.84
N ILE A 360 -23.19 -2.85 13.99
CA ILE A 360 -22.69 -3.68 12.87
C ILE A 360 -23.72 -3.63 11.75
N PHE A 361 -23.29 -3.35 10.52
CA PHE A 361 -24.16 -3.30 9.35
C PHE A 361 -23.66 -4.14 8.17
N ARG A 362 -24.37 -4.00 7.05
CA ARG A 362 -24.24 -4.74 5.79
C ARG A 362 -24.74 -3.87 4.63
N MET A 363 -24.75 -4.43 3.42
CA MET A 363 -25.13 -3.89 2.11
C MET A 363 -24.74 -4.97 1.06
N SER A 364 -24.93 -4.75 -0.25
CA SER A 364 -24.17 -5.42 -1.33
C SER A 364 -24.04 -4.49 -2.55
N GLU A 365 -23.41 -3.33 -2.31
CA GLU A 365 -23.76 -2.01 -2.88
C GLU A 365 -25.26 -1.66 -2.70
N ASN A 366 -26.15 -2.55 -3.11
CA ASN A 366 -27.60 -2.53 -2.94
C ASN A 366 -28.08 -2.66 -1.47
N GLY A 367 -29.24 -2.06 -1.15
CA GLY A 367 -30.03 -2.27 0.07
C GLY A 367 -30.10 -1.05 1.03
N ASP A 368 -31.24 -0.84 1.72
CA ASP A 368 -31.41 0.21 2.73
C ASP A 368 -32.11 -0.33 4.02
N SER A 369 -31.47 -0.22 5.20
CA SER A 369 -32.14 -0.32 6.52
C SER A 369 -31.32 0.31 7.66
N HIS A 370 -32.04 0.73 8.71
CA HIS A 370 -31.53 1.21 10.01
C HIS A 370 -32.21 0.41 11.13
N THR A 371 -31.47 -0.10 12.11
CA THR A 371 -31.87 -1.35 12.80
C THR A 371 -31.27 -1.57 14.21
N ILE A 372 -31.20 -0.51 15.04
CA ILE A 372 -30.73 -0.55 16.45
C ILE A 372 -31.23 -1.79 17.22
N LEU A 373 -30.31 -2.59 17.76
CA LEU A 373 -30.60 -3.93 18.32
C LEU A 373 -29.94 -4.22 19.69
N LYS A 374 -28.67 -3.84 19.87
CA LYS A 374 -27.81 -4.12 21.04
C LYS A 374 -26.59 -3.18 20.95
N SER A 375 -25.92 -2.95 22.07
CA SER A 375 -24.63 -2.25 22.14
C SER A 375 -23.56 -3.10 22.82
N PHE A 376 -22.34 -3.14 22.29
CA PHE A 376 -21.16 -3.53 23.06
C PHE A 376 -20.93 -2.50 24.21
N THR A 377 -20.15 -2.85 25.24
CA THR A 377 -20.23 -2.25 26.59
C THR A 377 -19.56 -0.86 26.81
N GLY A 378 -19.76 0.11 25.90
CA GLY A 378 -19.53 1.55 26.17
C GLY A 378 -18.08 2.05 26.40
N ILE A 379 -17.07 1.57 25.66
CA ILE A 379 -15.66 2.07 25.76
C ILE A 379 -15.02 2.33 24.37
N ASP A 380 -13.91 1.65 24.04
CA ASP A 380 -13.06 1.82 22.84
C ASP A 380 -13.71 1.22 21.57
N PRO A 381 -13.34 1.59 20.30
CA PRO A 381 -12.06 2.21 19.86
C PRO A 381 -12.13 3.47 18.94
N ALA A 382 -10.98 4.16 18.69
CA ALA A 382 -10.91 5.38 17.82
C ALA A 382 -9.55 5.73 17.12
N ASN A 383 -9.55 5.76 15.78
CA ASN A 383 -8.84 6.64 14.82
C ASN A 383 -7.37 6.41 14.28
N PRO A 384 -6.68 5.25 14.35
CA PRO A 384 -5.29 5.11 13.85
C PRO A 384 -5.09 4.26 12.56
N ARG A 385 -3.88 3.71 12.31
CA ARG A 385 -3.48 3.04 11.05
C ARG A 385 -2.40 1.93 11.13
N ALA A 386 -2.55 0.81 10.40
CA ALA A 386 -1.51 0.12 9.58
C ALA A 386 -2.09 -1.04 8.73
N GLY A 387 -1.24 -1.82 8.04
CA GLY A 387 -1.57 -2.77 6.95
C GLY A 387 -1.57 -4.26 7.35
N LEU A 388 -2.08 -5.14 6.48
CA LEU A 388 -2.47 -6.55 6.68
C LEU A 388 -2.17 -7.48 5.46
N ALA A 389 -2.24 -8.82 5.60
CA ALA A 389 -1.93 -9.90 4.61
C ALA A 389 -3.09 -10.92 4.46
N LEU A 390 -2.92 -12.28 4.51
CA LEU A 390 -3.86 -13.44 4.86
C LEU A 390 -3.04 -14.61 5.58
N ALA A 391 -3.37 -15.94 5.52
CA ALA A 391 -2.86 -17.14 6.33
C ALA A 391 -3.00 -17.27 7.89
N GLU A 392 -3.42 -18.41 8.44
CA GLU A 392 -3.91 -18.70 9.83
C GLU A 392 -5.38 -18.29 10.13
N GLY A 393 -6.23 -18.08 9.10
CA GLY A 393 -7.68 -17.83 9.20
C GLY A 393 -8.25 -16.47 9.69
N VAL A 394 -7.48 -15.49 10.18
CA VAL A 394 -7.87 -14.25 10.88
C VAL A 394 -6.97 -12.95 10.78
N LEU A 395 -7.38 -11.77 10.20
CA LEU A 395 -6.68 -10.43 10.12
C LEU A 395 -5.83 -9.92 11.30
N TYR A 396 -4.50 -9.99 11.21
CA TYR A 396 -3.67 -9.57 12.34
C TYR A 396 -3.62 -8.06 12.58
N GLY A 397 -3.22 -7.64 13.79
CA GLY A 397 -3.10 -6.22 14.09
C GLY A 397 -2.27 -5.85 15.32
N SER A 398 -2.41 -4.61 15.81
CA SER A 398 -1.72 -4.09 17.01
C SER A 398 -2.43 -2.84 17.54
N THR A 399 -1.72 -1.95 18.24
CA THR A 399 -1.64 -0.48 18.00
C THR A 399 -0.29 -0.03 18.59
N SER A 400 -0.12 1.22 19.00
CA SER A 400 1.05 1.71 19.74
C SER A 400 0.77 2.86 20.71
N ALA A 401 -0.43 2.90 21.27
CA ALA A 401 -0.72 3.65 22.50
C ALA A 401 -2.12 3.29 23.08
N GLY A 402 -2.56 2.03 23.23
CA GLY A 402 -3.90 1.72 23.82
C GLY A 402 -4.09 0.43 24.62
N GLY A 403 -4.97 0.41 25.64
CA GLY A 403 -5.29 -0.80 26.45
C GLY A 403 -5.14 -0.74 27.99
N ARG A 404 -4.43 -1.73 28.58
CA ARG A 404 -4.15 -2.02 30.01
C ARG A 404 -2.89 -1.42 30.71
N SER A 405 -1.69 -1.37 30.13
CA SER A 405 -0.43 -0.92 30.77
C SER A 405 -0.29 0.60 31.02
N ARG A 406 -1.11 1.45 30.37
CA ARG A 406 -1.25 2.92 30.65
C ARG A 406 -0.03 3.84 30.41
N GLU A 407 1.10 3.30 29.96
CA GLU A 407 2.33 3.98 29.50
C GLU A 407 2.22 4.62 28.09
N PRO A 408 3.22 5.40 27.65
CA PRO A 408 3.41 5.76 26.24
C PRO A 408 3.69 4.57 25.29
N GLY A 409 3.57 4.83 23.98
CA GLY A 409 4.14 4.02 22.87
C GLY A 409 3.64 2.57 22.70
N SER A 410 2.78 2.08 23.59
CA SER A 410 2.48 0.65 23.79
C SER A 410 1.09 0.26 23.26
N GLY A 411 0.94 -0.85 22.54
CA GLY A 411 -0.24 -1.11 21.69
C GLY A 411 -1.46 -1.80 22.33
N THR A 412 -2.54 -1.96 21.54
CA THR A 412 -3.77 -2.75 21.78
C THR A 412 -3.78 -4.07 21.00
N ILE A 413 -4.72 -4.98 21.29
CA ILE A 413 -4.90 -6.21 20.52
C ILE A 413 -6.41 -6.46 20.30
N PHE A 414 -6.92 -6.72 19.11
CA PHE A 414 -8.23 -7.37 18.94
C PHE A 414 -8.25 -8.38 17.78
N ARG A 415 -8.42 -9.67 18.07
CA ARG A 415 -8.75 -10.73 17.07
C ARG A 415 -10.20 -10.42 16.49
N VAL A 416 -11.02 -11.24 15.79
CA VAL A 416 -12.50 -11.07 15.51
C VAL A 416 -12.95 -11.76 14.20
N ALA A 417 -14.05 -11.38 13.57
CA ALA A 417 -14.39 -11.80 12.21
C ALA A 417 -15.08 -10.65 11.49
N THR A 418 -15.43 -10.89 10.24
CA THR A 418 -15.95 -9.86 9.36
C THR A 418 -17.43 -9.96 9.07
N ASP A 419 -18.11 -11.07 9.39
CA ASP A 419 -19.49 -10.97 9.88
C ASP A 419 -19.51 -10.16 11.20
N GLY A 420 -18.45 -10.33 12.01
CA GLY A 420 -18.13 -9.50 13.17
C GLY A 420 -17.60 -10.20 14.43
N SER A 421 -17.10 -11.45 14.41
CA SER A 421 -17.22 -12.38 15.56
C SER A 421 -15.95 -12.93 16.28
N GLY A 422 -16.04 -13.04 17.63
CA GLY A 422 -15.35 -14.06 18.47
C GLY A 422 -14.69 -13.69 19.85
N TYR A 423 -14.82 -12.45 20.37
CA TYR A 423 -14.12 -11.70 21.47
C TYR A 423 -12.70 -12.02 22.10
N ALA A 424 -11.65 -11.19 21.83
CA ALA A 424 -10.25 -11.21 22.37
C ALA A 424 -9.21 -10.09 21.97
N THR A 425 -8.85 -9.25 22.95
CA THR A 425 -7.45 -8.83 23.17
C THR A 425 -6.73 -9.99 23.86
N LEU A 426 -7.13 -10.33 25.10
CA LEU A 426 -7.56 -11.64 25.63
C LEU A 426 -7.75 -11.55 27.16
N ARG A 427 -6.68 -11.29 27.94
CA ARG A 427 -6.70 -11.16 29.42
C ARG A 427 -5.52 -10.36 29.99
N ASP A 428 -5.53 -10.10 31.28
CA ASP A 428 -4.81 -8.96 31.88
C ASP A 428 -3.28 -9.06 31.91
N PHE A 429 -2.64 -8.38 30.96
CA PHE A 429 -1.25 -7.88 31.04
C PHE A 429 -1.24 -6.60 31.91
N THR A 430 -0.61 -6.60 33.10
CA THR A 430 -0.29 -5.41 33.93
C THR A 430 0.91 -5.70 34.85
N GLY A 431 2.00 -4.92 34.80
CA GLY A 431 3.24 -5.20 35.56
C GLY A 431 4.52 -4.60 34.95
N PRO A 432 5.56 -5.38 34.55
CA PRO A 432 6.87 -4.82 34.14
C PRO A 432 7.44 -5.15 32.73
N ASP A 433 6.91 -6.07 31.90
CA ASP A 433 7.57 -6.59 30.68
C ASP A 433 6.88 -6.29 29.31
N GLY A 434 7.67 -6.31 28.22
CA GLY A 434 7.40 -6.46 26.77
C GLY A 434 6.26 -5.73 26.03
N ALA A 435 6.27 -5.79 24.68
CA ALA A 435 5.16 -5.25 23.86
C ALA A 435 4.81 -5.87 22.46
N ALA A 436 4.92 -5.15 21.31
CA ALA A 436 3.77 -4.97 20.38
C ALA A 436 3.99 -4.67 18.86
N PRO A 437 4.65 -5.52 18.04
CA PRO A 437 4.98 -5.22 16.63
C PRO A 437 3.82 -4.68 15.75
N SER A 438 4.10 -3.66 14.91
CA SER A 438 3.15 -3.03 13.96
C SER A 438 3.51 -3.02 12.44
N ALA A 439 4.31 -3.96 11.92
CA ALA A 439 4.44 -4.24 10.47
C ALA A 439 3.79 -5.57 10.08
N ARG A 440 3.32 -5.71 8.82
CA ARG A 440 2.40 -6.78 8.40
C ARG A 440 3.08 -8.15 8.28
N LEU A 441 2.29 -9.21 8.06
CA LEU A 441 2.64 -10.52 8.61
C LEU A 441 2.38 -11.70 7.60
N LEU A 442 2.94 -12.90 7.83
CA LEU A 442 3.15 -14.02 6.87
C LEU A 442 3.96 -15.18 7.55
N VAL A 443 3.74 -16.44 7.16
CA VAL A 443 3.62 -17.58 8.11
C VAL A 443 4.37 -18.87 7.72
N LEU A 444 4.92 -19.59 8.72
CA LEU A 444 4.94 -21.07 8.86
C LEU A 444 5.42 -21.57 10.25
N ASP A 445 5.09 -20.84 11.34
CA ASP A 445 5.69 -21.02 12.69
C ASP A 445 7.21 -20.71 12.70
N GLY A 446 7.88 -20.79 13.84
CA GLY A 446 9.33 -20.73 13.97
C GLY A 446 9.87 -19.54 14.75
N GLN A 447 9.73 -18.30 14.25
CA GLN A 447 10.59 -17.12 14.58
C GLN A 447 9.79 -15.75 14.53
N LEU A 448 10.30 -14.48 14.59
CA LEU A 448 9.54 -13.19 14.32
C LEU A 448 10.37 -11.94 13.99
N TYR A 449 9.90 -10.98 13.16
CA TYR A 449 10.54 -9.65 12.93
C TYR A 449 10.20 -8.57 13.97
N GLY A 450 11.16 -8.02 14.73
CA GLY A 450 10.92 -6.80 15.52
C GLY A 450 12.12 -6.18 16.28
N THR A 451 12.32 -4.88 16.10
CA THR A 451 12.80 -3.92 17.13
C THR A 451 11.73 -2.85 17.33
N THR A 452 11.55 -2.32 18.54
CA THR A 452 10.19 -1.96 18.94
C THR A 452 10.10 -0.97 20.12
N GLN A 453 9.32 0.13 20.04
CA GLN A 453 8.81 0.88 21.24
C GLN A 453 9.80 1.20 22.38
N THR A 454 9.27 1.09 23.60
CA THR A 454 9.69 1.92 24.74
C THR A 454 10.00 1.12 26.00
N GLY A 455 10.62 1.79 26.97
CA GLY A 455 11.17 1.18 28.19
C GLY A 455 12.48 0.42 27.98
N GLY A 456 13.01 0.43 26.77
CA GLY A 456 14.26 -0.21 26.35
C GLY A 456 14.44 -0.10 24.82
N ASP A 457 15.54 -0.57 24.25
CA ASP A 457 16.87 -0.50 24.86
C ASP A 457 17.35 0.97 24.89
N ALA A 458 16.98 1.79 23.89
CA ALA A 458 17.09 3.25 23.96
C ALA A 458 15.78 4.01 23.66
N ASP A 459 14.61 3.45 23.96
CA ASP A 459 13.28 3.87 23.42
C ASP A 459 13.11 3.45 21.96
N LEU A 460 13.73 2.32 21.68
CA LEU A 460 14.42 2.02 20.44
C LEU A 460 14.60 0.49 20.34
N GLY A 461 15.63 -0.07 20.98
CA GLY A 461 16.14 -1.42 20.74
C GLY A 461 15.44 -2.55 21.46
N THR A 462 15.70 -3.74 20.93
CA THR A 462 15.08 -5.02 21.28
C THR A 462 15.64 -6.06 20.32
N LEU A 463 15.43 -7.35 20.59
CA LEU A 463 15.26 -8.36 19.54
C LEU A 463 14.53 -9.51 20.22
N PHE A 464 13.33 -9.87 19.78
CA PHE A 464 12.47 -10.91 20.47
C PHE A 464 12.64 -12.06 19.37
N ARG A 465 11.79 -12.22 18.32
CA ARG A 465 11.53 -13.46 17.50
C ARG A 465 10.43 -14.36 18.10
N MET A 466 9.46 -14.92 17.35
CA MET A 466 8.51 -15.92 17.87
C MET A 466 8.03 -17.15 16.98
N GLY A 467 6.86 -17.23 16.28
CA GLY A 467 6.19 -18.37 15.50
C GLY A 467 4.67 -18.84 15.74
N ILE A 468 3.64 -18.47 14.93
CA ILE A 468 2.12 -18.59 15.01
C ILE A 468 1.30 -18.17 16.28
N ASP A 469 -0.04 -17.97 16.15
CA ASP A 469 -1.16 -17.81 17.14
C ASP A 469 -1.12 -16.75 18.26
N GLY A 470 0.06 -16.20 18.53
CA GLY A 470 0.36 -15.26 19.61
C GLY A 470 1.21 -15.82 20.76
N ALA A 471 1.56 -17.09 20.77
CA ALA A 471 2.43 -17.66 21.80
C ALA A 471 3.89 -17.17 21.72
N GLY A 472 4.78 -17.73 22.53
CA GLY A 472 6.24 -17.59 22.44
C GLY A 472 6.94 -16.33 22.98
N PHE A 473 7.82 -16.51 23.98
CA PHE A 473 8.68 -15.47 24.59
C PHE A 473 9.88 -16.04 25.38
N SER A 474 11.03 -15.35 25.37
CA SER A 474 12.14 -15.44 26.36
C SER A 474 13.09 -14.23 26.22
N VAL A 475 14.10 -14.09 27.08
CA VAL A 475 15.07 -12.96 27.10
C VAL A 475 16.51 -13.49 27.30
N LEU A 476 17.55 -12.68 27.05
CA LEU A 476 18.94 -12.96 27.44
C LEU A 476 19.68 -11.75 28.05
N LYS A 477 19.69 -10.62 27.33
CA LYS A 477 20.32 -9.34 27.72
C LYS A 477 19.64 -8.20 26.93
N HIS A 478 20.14 -6.97 27.07
CA HIS A 478 19.82 -5.85 26.17
C HIS A 478 20.55 -5.99 24.80
N PHE A 479 20.46 -4.99 23.94
CA PHE A 479 21.44 -4.69 22.89
C PHE A 479 22.85 -4.38 23.49
N ASP A 480 23.72 -3.67 22.78
CA ASP A 480 25.18 -3.84 22.85
C ASP A 480 25.97 -2.52 22.65
N GLY A 481 25.31 -1.39 22.37
CA GLY A 481 25.99 -0.15 21.95
C GLY A 481 25.11 1.08 21.80
N PRO A 482 25.44 2.05 20.91
CA PRO A 482 24.86 3.39 20.97
C PRO A 482 23.63 3.65 20.05
N ASP A 483 22.93 2.62 19.59
CA ASP A 483 21.97 2.68 18.47
C ASP A 483 20.57 3.28 18.79
N GLY A 484 19.69 3.50 17.80
CA GLY A 484 18.52 4.39 17.92
C GLY A 484 18.00 5.23 16.73
N GLN A 485 16.88 5.92 16.96
CA GLN A 485 16.10 6.84 16.13
C GLN A 485 15.64 6.31 14.75
N TYR A 486 14.56 6.90 14.24
CA TYR A 486 13.32 6.17 13.95
C TYR A 486 13.30 5.31 12.66
N PRO A 487 13.42 3.96 12.75
CA PRO A 487 13.54 3.08 11.58
C PRO A 487 12.24 2.77 10.79
N ALA A 488 11.31 3.71 10.65
CA ALA A 488 9.91 3.52 10.27
C ALA A 488 9.59 3.05 8.82
N ALA A 489 10.14 1.93 8.32
CA ALA A 489 9.69 1.31 7.07
C ALA A 489 9.74 -0.22 7.05
N PRO A 490 8.65 -0.88 6.65
CA PRO A 490 8.69 -2.30 6.34
C PRO A 490 9.31 -2.66 4.98
N LEU A 491 9.28 -3.95 4.64
CA LEU A 491 10.21 -4.66 3.75
C LEU A 491 9.49 -5.71 2.87
N ILE A 492 10.22 -6.65 2.25
CA ILE A 492 9.64 -7.86 1.63
C ILE A 492 10.48 -9.14 1.86
N HIS A 493 9.95 -10.32 1.50
CA HIS A 493 10.56 -11.65 1.66
C HIS A 493 10.96 -12.34 0.31
N SER A 494 11.48 -13.58 0.42
CA SER A 494 11.88 -14.61 -0.55
C SER A 494 13.40 -14.99 -0.63
N ALA A 495 13.75 -16.07 0.09
CA ALA A 495 14.93 -16.98 0.06
C ALA A 495 16.45 -16.55 0.16
N GLY A 496 17.04 -15.72 -0.70
CA GLY A 496 18.51 -15.73 -1.06
C GLY A 496 19.62 -15.11 -0.12
N VAL A 497 20.08 -13.84 -0.26
CA VAL A 497 21.06 -13.09 0.64
C VAL A 497 20.69 -11.64 1.27
N LEU A 498 19.69 -11.38 2.18
CA LEU A 498 18.61 -10.28 2.21
C LEU A 498 18.93 -8.78 2.41
N TYR A 499 17.86 -7.97 2.39
CA TYR A 499 17.82 -6.53 2.64
C TYR A 499 17.03 -6.18 3.91
N GLY A 500 17.48 -5.13 4.56
CA GLY A 500 16.63 -4.12 5.18
C GLY A 500 16.62 -2.90 4.28
N THR A 501 15.50 -2.22 4.13
CA THR A 501 15.37 -1.00 3.32
C THR A 501 15.85 0.19 4.15
N ILE A 502 16.99 0.06 4.83
CA ILE A 502 17.29 0.66 6.14
C ILE A 502 18.43 1.73 6.13
N PRO A 503 18.14 3.03 6.35
CA PRO A 503 19.08 4.18 6.46
C PRO A 503 19.67 4.58 7.84
N HIS A 504 19.11 5.51 8.65
CA HIS A 504 19.81 6.15 9.78
C HIS A 504 20.45 5.31 10.92
N GLY A 505 21.78 5.33 11.02
CA GLY A 505 22.57 4.68 12.08
C GLY A 505 23.94 4.20 11.60
N GLY A 506 24.98 4.14 12.46
CA GLY A 506 26.44 3.99 12.24
C GLY A 506 27.43 5.15 11.84
N HIS A 507 27.33 6.43 12.30
CA HIS A 507 28.22 7.66 12.29
C HIS A 507 27.72 9.09 11.80
N THR A 508 26.66 9.33 10.99
CA THR A 508 26.12 10.70 10.65
C THR A 508 24.56 10.97 10.75
N GLY A 509 23.64 10.42 9.93
CA GLY A 509 22.16 10.69 9.93
C GLY A 509 21.36 9.87 8.89
N VAL A 510 21.95 8.72 8.57
CA VAL A 510 22.01 8.04 7.26
C VAL A 510 22.39 6.58 7.44
N GLY A 511 22.17 5.74 6.42
CA GLY A 511 22.92 4.50 6.35
C GLY A 511 22.47 3.50 5.31
N VAL A 512 22.69 2.22 5.62
CA VAL A 512 22.89 1.14 4.64
C VAL A 512 22.08 -0.11 4.98
N ILE A 513 21.66 -0.81 3.94
CA ILE A 513 20.90 -2.07 3.94
C ILE A 513 21.43 -3.06 5.02
N PHE A 514 20.56 -3.89 5.60
CA PHE A 514 20.99 -5.09 6.34
C PHE A 514 20.91 -6.36 5.49
N LYS A 515 21.87 -7.28 5.62
CA LYS A 515 21.81 -8.68 5.08
C LYS A 515 22.00 -9.72 6.18
N ILE A 516 20.90 -10.26 6.69
CA ILE A 516 20.80 -10.87 8.03
C ILE A 516 19.86 -12.09 7.96
N LEU A 517 20.36 -13.22 8.47
CA LEU A 517 19.95 -14.60 8.23
C LEU A 517 18.59 -15.04 8.80
N THR A 518 18.14 -16.20 8.31
CA THR A 518 16.81 -16.79 8.45
C THR A 518 16.24 -16.96 9.87
N ASN A 519 17.02 -16.76 10.92
CA ASN A 519 16.71 -17.20 12.30
C ASN A 519 17.04 -16.12 13.36
N GLY A 520 16.97 -14.83 13.00
CA GLY A 520 17.31 -13.70 13.89
C GLY A 520 18.81 -13.43 14.03
N THR A 521 19.63 -14.33 13.50
CA THR A 521 21.07 -14.19 13.34
C THR A 521 21.41 -13.41 12.06
N GLY A 522 22.63 -12.89 11.92
CA GLY A 522 23.15 -12.32 10.66
C GLY A 522 23.39 -10.80 10.60
N PHE A 523 23.25 -10.08 11.72
CA PHE A 523 24.01 -8.86 12.08
C PHE A 523 23.93 -7.54 11.25
N SER A 524 23.67 -7.54 9.93
CA SER A 524 24.61 -6.79 9.06
C SER A 524 24.26 -5.41 8.46
N VAL A 525 25.33 -4.88 7.85
CA VAL A 525 25.57 -3.62 7.10
C VAL A 525 26.74 -3.87 6.12
N ILE A 526 27.06 -2.93 5.21
CA ILE A 526 28.24 -3.02 4.33
C ILE A 526 29.11 -1.74 4.30
N LYS A 527 28.69 -0.64 3.65
CA LYS A 527 29.58 0.54 3.45
C LYS A 527 28.86 1.88 3.31
N HIS A 528 28.73 2.60 4.43
CA HIS A 528 28.79 4.06 4.55
C HIS A 528 28.06 4.87 3.46
N PHE A 529 26.76 5.16 3.61
CA PHE A 529 26.20 6.34 2.90
C PHE A 529 26.60 7.60 3.68
N GLU A 530 26.76 8.73 2.98
CA GLU A 530 27.22 10.00 3.57
C GLU A 530 26.64 11.19 2.78
N GLY A 531 25.42 11.07 2.23
CA GLY A 531 24.68 12.19 1.62
C GLY A 531 25.27 12.98 0.45
N THR A 532 26.51 12.67 -0.03
CA THR A 532 27.41 13.62 -0.73
C THR A 532 27.81 13.40 -2.23
N ASP A 533 27.84 12.18 -2.82
CA ASP A 533 28.18 11.89 -4.24
C ASP A 533 27.32 10.85 -5.11
N GLY A 534 26.08 10.40 -4.77
CA GLY A 534 25.31 9.25 -5.37
C GLY A 534 23.74 9.20 -5.34
N ALA A 535 23.07 9.26 -4.17
CA ALA A 535 21.66 9.61 -3.83
C ALA A 535 20.66 8.49 -3.37
N ASN A 536 19.57 8.90 -2.68
CA ASN A 536 18.88 8.26 -1.52
C ASN A 536 17.51 7.64 -1.84
N PRO A 537 17.31 6.33 -2.00
CA PRO A 537 15.95 5.82 -2.27
C PRO A 537 14.92 5.90 -1.13
N ARG A 538 15.31 5.81 0.15
CA ARG A 538 14.43 5.77 1.35
C ARG A 538 13.40 4.62 1.34
N SER A 539 13.58 3.64 0.44
CA SER A 539 12.48 2.91 -0.20
C SER A 539 12.47 1.42 0.10
N SER A 540 11.28 0.93 0.42
CA SER A 540 10.85 -0.45 0.27
C SER A 540 10.22 -0.71 -1.11
N VAL A 541 9.77 -1.93 -1.41
CA VAL A 541 9.97 -2.52 -2.76
C VAL A 541 8.95 -3.61 -3.13
N VAL A 542 8.90 -4.08 -4.40
CA VAL A 542 7.97 -5.15 -4.84
C VAL A 542 8.61 -6.41 -5.47
N LEU A 543 8.74 -6.65 -6.80
CA LEU A 543 9.11 -8.03 -7.26
C LEU A 543 9.75 -8.28 -8.66
N LEU A 544 10.97 -8.87 -8.71
CA LEU A 544 11.25 -10.17 -9.41
C LEU A 544 12.60 -10.86 -9.04
N GLY A 545 13.75 -10.20 -9.24
CA GLY A 545 15.11 -10.78 -9.14
C GLY A 545 15.95 -10.38 -7.91
N ASP A 546 17.02 -9.60 -8.10
CA ASP A 546 17.94 -9.14 -7.04
C ASP A 546 18.38 -7.63 -7.18
N LYS A 547 17.60 -6.73 -7.84
CA LYS A 547 18.08 -5.42 -8.43
C LYS A 547 17.23 -4.13 -8.16
N LEU A 548 17.83 -2.91 -8.11
CA LEU A 548 17.25 -1.69 -7.43
C LEU A 548 17.59 -0.26 -8.01
N TYR A 549 17.05 0.82 -7.39
CA TYR A 549 16.46 2.06 -7.99
C TYR A 549 16.29 3.30 -7.04
N GLY A 550 15.58 4.38 -7.46
CA GLY A 550 15.13 5.55 -6.66
C GLY A 550 14.00 6.44 -7.26
N THR A 551 13.40 7.35 -6.46
CA THR A 551 12.15 8.15 -6.69
C THR A 551 12.14 9.63 -6.12
N THR A 552 12.82 10.62 -6.74
CA THR A 552 13.72 11.61 -6.07
C THR A 552 13.25 13.04 -5.59
N GLU A 553 13.15 13.30 -4.25
CA GLU A 553 13.00 14.60 -3.52
C GLU A 553 14.25 15.56 -3.24
N PHE A 554 15.28 15.30 -2.37
CA PHE A 554 16.40 16.26 -1.99
C PHE A 554 17.94 15.78 -1.95
N GLY A 555 18.87 16.09 -2.89
CA GLY A 555 20.33 15.64 -3.02
C GLY A 555 21.10 15.69 -4.37
N GLY A 556 22.39 16.12 -4.48
CA GLY A 556 23.35 15.79 -5.60
C GLY A 556 24.42 16.76 -6.21
N THR A 557 24.11 17.71 -7.14
CA THR A 557 24.97 18.87 -7.52
C THR A 557 24.24 20.20 -7.90
N LEU A 558 23.24 20.22 -8.80
CA LEU A 558 22.63 21.40 -9.46
C LEU A 558 21.17 21.73 -9.01
N ASN A 559 20.11 21.59 -9.84
CA ASN A 559 18.68 21.66 -9.39
C ASN A 559 17.57 20.90 -10.19
N ALA A 560 17.65 20.71 -11.51
CA ALA A 560 16.61 20.13 -12.40
C ALA A 560 16.25 18.62 -12.24
N GLY A 561 17.01 17.64 -12.77
CA GLY A 561 16.85 16.20 -12.49
C GLY A 561 17.90 15.26 -13.10
N THR A 562 18.08 14.08 -12.50
CA THR A 562 18.92 12.91 -12.89
C THR A 562 18.63 11.79 -11.85
N VAL A 563 18.83 10.49 -12.12
CA VAL A 563 18.72 9.41 -11.08
C VAL A 563 19.56 8.14 -11.42
N TYR A 564 19.99 7.36 -10.41
CA TYR A 564 21.15 6.43 -10.30
C TYR A 564 20.82 4.91 -10.08
N ARG A 565 21.76 3.98 -10.38
CA ARG A 565 21.56 2.50 -10.52
C ARG A 565 22.10 1.61 -9.40
N ILE A 566 21.54 0.39 -9.25
CA ILE A 566 22.18 -0.79 -8.60
C ILE A 566 21.73 -2.16 -9.22
N SER A 567 22.69 -3.04 -9.59
CA SER A 567 22.48 -4.32 -10.32
C SER A 567 22.26 -5.56 -9.43
N THR A 568 23.06 -6.65 -9.53
CA THR A 568 22.76 -8.04 -9.06
C THR A 568 23.30 -8.49 -7.65
N ASN A 569 24.60 -8.76 -7.45
CA ASN A 569 25.13 -9.59 -6.34
C ASN A 569 25.30 -9.01 -4.90
N GLY A 570 25.90 -7.83 -4.64
CA GLY A 570 26.12 -7.38 -3.24
C GLY A 570 26.48 -5.90 -2.99
N SER A 571 26.13 -5.00 -3.92
CA SER A 571 27.10 -4.00 -4.37
C SER A 571 26.61 -2.96 -5.41
N ASP A 572 27.55 -2.15 -5.93
CA ASP A 572 27.73 -1.34 -7.20
C ASP A 572 26.70 -0.30 -7.72
N HIS A 573 27.20 0.66 -8.52
CA HIS A 573 26.57 1.95 -8.90
C HIS A 573 27.01 2.52 -10.29
N VAL A 574 26.12 3.23 -11.01
CA VAL A 574 26.32 4.04 -12.27
C VAL A 574 25.17 5.10 -12.40
N VAL A 575 25.30 6.06 -13.34
CA VAL A 575 24.63 7.45 -13.40
C VAL A 575 22.54 8.37 -15.40
N LEU A 576 21.14 8.40 -15.27
CA LEU A 576 20.12 8.77 -16.29
C LEU A 576 20.04 10.31 -16.41
N LYS A 577 20.31 10.82 -17.63
CA LYS A 577 20.02 12.16 -18.23
C LYS A 577 19.88 13.36 -17.28
N GLU A 578 20.66 14.41 -17.55
CA GLU A 578 20.36 15.79 -17.16
C GLU A 578 18.98 16.21 -17.67
N PHE A 579 18.01 16.16 -16.76
CA PHE A 579 16.55 16.19 -16.91
C PHE A 579 16.11 17.67 -16.78
N GLU A 580 15.97 18.39 -17.91
CA GLU A 580 16.15 19.85 -17.94
C GLU A 580 14.94 20.76 -17.63
N ASN A 581 14.05 21.13 -18.58
CA ASN A 581 12.80 21.93 -18.35
C ASN A 581 11.82 21.97 -19.56
N THR A 582 10.50 21.75 -19.33
CA THR A 582 9.25 22.00 -20.16
C THR A 582 7.95 21.48 -19.48
N ASP A 583 7.65 20.16 -19.47
CA ASP A 583 6.37 19.49 -19.11
C ASP A 583 6.41 18.30 -18.06
N GLY A 584 6.68 18.53 -16.75
CA GLY A 584 6.79 17.54 -15.62
C GLY A 584 7.87 17.80 -14.50
N ARG A 585 7.54 18.15 -13.24
CA ARG A 585 8.51 18.23 -12.09
C ARG A 585 7.90 17.98 -10.70
N GLN A 586 8.67 18.03 -9.62
CA GLN A 586 8.24 17.82 -8.23
C GLN A 586 8.03 16.36 -7.71
N PRO A 587 8.72 15.33 -8.25
CA PRO A 587 8.57 13.30 -7.43
C PRO A 587 9.19 12.83 -6.10
N TRP A 588 8.47 11.88 -5.49
CA TRP A 588 8.62 11.22 -4.19
C TRP A 588 8.25 9.71 -4.29
N ALA A 589 7.18 9.41 -5.05
CA ALA A 589 6.72 8.13 -5.66
C ALA A 589 6.88 6.78 -4.91
N GLY A 590 5.77 6.07 -4.64
CA GLY A 590 5.68 4.63 -4.29
C GLY A 590 5.20 3.70 -5.43
N LEU A 591 6.09 2.96 -6.08
CA LEU A 591 5.74 2.21 -7.28
C LEU A 591 5.13 0.82 -6.99
N THR A 592 4.48 0.19 -7.97
CA THR A 592 3.99 -1.22 -7.95
C THR A 592 4.06 -1.83 -9.37
N PRO A 593 4.22 -3.17 -9.58
CA PRO A 593 4.87 -3.68 -10.79
C PRO A 593 4.06 -4.67 -11.69
N ILE A 594 4.82 -5.22 -12.65
CA ILE A 594 4.58 -6.25 -13.66
C ILE A 594 3.93 -5.73 -14.96
N GLY A 595 4.42 -6.30 -16.06
CA GLY A 595 4.46 -5.65 -17.37
C GLY A 595 5.88 -5.18 -17.71
N ASP A 596 6.05 -4.59 -18.90
CA ASP A 596 7.32 -3.97 -19.35
C ASP A 596 7.38 -2.46 -19.07
N THR A 597 6.26 -1.85 -18.63
CA THR A 597 6.03 -0.41 -18.77
C THR A 597 5.33 0.24 -17.56
N LEU A 598 5.70 1.48 -17.24
CA LEU A 598 5.60 2.08 -15.90
C LEU A 598 5.09 3.53 -15.89
N TYR A 599 4.17 3.84 -14.97
CA TYR A 599 2.82 4.21 -15.41
C TYR A 599 1.85 4.94 -14.42
N GLY A 600 2.30 5.71 -13.41
CA GLY A 600 1.34 6.31 -12.43
C GLY A 600 1.72 7.56 -11.61
N THR A 601 1.58 7.50 -10.27
CA THR A 601 0.86 8.51 -9.45
C THR A 601 1.66 9.49 -8.57
N THR A 602 1.02 10.62 -8.23
CA THR A 602 1.43 12.05 -8.21
C THR A 602 1.61 12.91 -6.90
N LEU A 603 2.55 13.89 -6.76
CA LEU A 603 2.73 14.95 -5.70
C LEU A 603 2.48 16.45 -6.14
N ASP A 604 3.44 17.23 -6.74
CA ASP A 604 3.39 18.74 -6.93
C ASP A 604 3.84 19.57 -8.23
N GLY A 605 4.57 19.15 -9.30
CA GLY A 605 4.83 19.99 -10.55
C GLY A 605 4.85 19.41 -12.03
N GLY A 606 5.08 20.23 -13.10
CA GLY A 606 5.03 19.97 -14.61
C GLY A 606 4.90 21.02 -15.86
N ARG A 607 3.81 21.71 -16.32
CA ARG A 607 3.76 23.02 -17.09
C ARG A 607 2.82 24.21 -16.65
N PHE A 608 1.79 24.01 -15.82
CA PHE A 608 1.01 24.97 -14.96
C PHE A 608 0.78 24.51 -13.47
N ARG A 609 -0.33 23.85 -13.03
CA ARG A 609 -0.34 22.75 -11.98
C ARG A 609 -1.70 21.98 -11.79
N PHE A 610 -1.84 20.67 -12.14
CA PHE A 610 -3.06 19.82 -11.86
C PHE A 610 -2.90 18.26 -11.72
N GLY A 611 -2.95 17.41 -12.78
CA GLY A 611 -2.86 15.92 -12.68
C GLY A 611 -2.26 15.11 -13.87
N THR A 612 -1.88 13.82 -13.68
CA THR A 612 -1.05 12.98 -14.61
C THR A 612 -1.52 11.53 -14.80
N ILE A 613 -1.24 10.94 -15.98
CA ILE A 613 -0.67 9.58 -16.15
C ILE A 613 0.23 9.47 -17.41
N PHE A 614 1.56 9.45 -17.24
CA PHE A 614 2.55 9.40 -18.34
C PHE A 614 3.32 8.06 -18.43
N ARG A 615 3.91 7.76 -19.59
CA ARG A 615 4.55 6.46 -19.92
C ARG A 615 6.07 6.41 -19.75
N ILE A 616 6.56 5.25 -19.29
CA ILE A 616 7.94 4.79 -19.46
C ILE A 616 8.02 3.25 -19.53
N GLN A 617 9.23 2.66 -19.69
CA GLN A 617 9.48 1.22 -19.95
C GLN A 617 10.57 0.63 -19.01
N ALA A 618 11.15 -0.56 -19.27
CA ALA A 618 12.03 -1.35 -18.39
C ALA A 618 13.13 -0.66 -17.52
N ASP A 619 14.22 -0.17 -18.14
CA ASP A 619 15.54 0.10 -17.53
C ASP A 619 16.36 1.37 -18.00
N GLY A 620 15.94 2.15 -19.03
CA GLY A 620 16.61 3.38 -19.56
C GLY A 620 15.88 4.62 -20.27
N THR A 621 14.70 4.58 -20.96
CA THR A 621 14.06 5.74 -21.72
C THR A 621 12.47 5.84 -21.83
N GLY A 622 11.83 6.99 -22.20
CA GLY A 622 10.38 7.07 -22.62
C GLY A 622 9.56 8.40 -22.35
N PHE A 623 8.34 8.56 -22.91
CA PHE A 623 7.37 9.69 -22.67
C PHE A 623 5.91 9.47 -23.22
N GLU A 624 4.91 10.35 -22.93
CA GLU A 624 3.52 10.45 -23.54
C GLU A 624 2.83 11.83 -23.24
N VAL A 625 1.83 12.33 -24.04
CA VAL A 625 1.10 13.70 -23.87
C VAL A 625 -1.86 14.11 -23.31
N LEU A 626 -2.91 13.18 -23.23
CA LEU A 626 -4.34 13.35 -23.65
C LEU A 626 -5.24 14.37 -22.93
N ARG A 627 -5.01 14.67 -21.65
CA ARG A 627 -5.56 15.86 -20.98
C ARG A 627 -4.80 16.08 -19.71
N HIS A 628 -4.18 17.24 -19.59
CA HIS A 628 -3.75 17.79 -18.31
C HIS A 628 -4.96 18.57 -17.78
N LEU A 629 -5.62 18.07 -16.73
CA LEU A 629 -6.94 18.59 -16.35
C LEU A 629 -6.87 20.02 -15.75
N ASP A 630 -8.04 20.61 -15.49
CA ASP A 630 -8.27 21.59 -14.42
C ASP A 630 -9.22 20.93 -13.39
N TRP A 631 -9.86 21.69 -12.50
CA TRP A 631 -10.75 21.17 -11.44
C TRP A 631 -12.24 21.17 -11.77
N GLU A 632 -12.62 21.74 -12.92
CA GLU A 632 -13.95 22.28 -13.27
C GLU A 632 -15.18 21.48 -12.81
N ALA A 633 -15.18 20.14 -12.90
CA ALA A 633 -16.27 19.27 -12.46
C ALA A 633 -15.82 17.83 -12.11
N GLY A 634 -15.02 17.69 -11.04
CA GLY A 634 -14.86 16.53 -10.12
C GLY A 634 -14.82 15.06 -10.62
N ASP A 635 -13.79 14.29 -10.21
CA ASP A 635 -13.82 12.81 -10.06
C ASP A 635 -13.03 12.29 -8.84
N GLY A 636 -11.75 12.67 -8.63
CA GLY A 636 -11.13 12.75 -7.28
C GLY A 636 -9.65 12.36 -7.01
N PRO A 637 -8.98 12.94 -5.98
CA PRO A 637 -7.86 13.81 -6.30
C PRO A 637 -6.51 13.71 -5.52
N ARG A 638 -6.44 13.22 -4.27
CA ARG A 638 -5.15 13.16 -3.51
C ARG A 638 -4.90 11.83 -2.80
N PRO A 639 -3.89 11.05 -3.17
CA PRO A 639 -3.51 9.88 -2.36
C PRO A 639 -2.02 9.44 -2.38
N ASP A 640 -1.59 8.82 -1.28
CA ASP A 640 -0.46 7.89 -1.16
C ASP A 640 -0.74 6.53 -1.87
N SER A 641 -1.06 6.61 -3.17
CA SER A 641 -1.42 5.50 -4.06
C SER A 641 -0.27 4.55 -4.38
N GLU A 642 0.05 3.70 -3.42
CA GLU A 642 0.86 2.49 -3.59
C GLU A 642 -0.04 1.24 -3.55
N LEU A 643 0.26 0.20 -4.35
CA LEU A 643 -0.73 -0.78 -4.80
C LEU A 643 -0.45 -2.25 -4.36
N THR A 644 -1.08 -3.21 -5.05
CA THR A 644 -1.05 -4.69 -4.90
C THR A 644 -0.98 -5.31 -6.30
N VAL A 645 -0.71 -6.62 -6.45
CA VAL A 645 -0.23 -7.23 -7.72
C VAL A 645 -0.95 -8.55 -8.08
N VAL A 646 -1.01 -8.87 -9.38
CA VAL A 646 -1.62 -10.04 -10.07
C VAL A 646 -3.10 -9.86 -10.45
N GLY A 647 -3.45 -10.07 -11.73
CA GLY A 647 -4.79 -9.82 -12.30
C GLY A 647 -4.72 -9.58 -13.82
N ASP A 648 -5.59 -8.71 -14.34
CA ASP A 648 -5.47 -8.07 -15.68
C ASP A 648 -5.61 -6.53 -15.64
N ARG A 649 -6.24 -5.95 -14.60
CA ARG A 649 -6.48 -4.50 -14.45
C ARG A 649 -6.49 -4.08 -12.98
N LEU A 650 -6.45 -2.77 -12.71
CA LEU A 650 -6.37 -2.16 -11.38
C LEU A 650 -7.71 -2.24 -10.64
N ILE A 651 -7.73 -2.17 -9.31
CA ILE A 651 -8.93 -2.02 -8.46
C ILE A 651 -8.58 -1.20 -7.20
N GLY A 652 -9.55 -0.55 -6.56
CA GLY A 652 -9.36 0.31 -5.38
C GLY A 652 -9.19 1.79 -5.72
N SER A 653 -9.72 2.68 -4.89
CA SER A 653 -10.01 4.09 -5.16
C SER A 653 -8.80 5.01 -5.44
N THR A 654 -8.98 6.35 -5.38
CA THR A 654 -7.90 7.29 -5.01
C THR A 654 -7.99 7.49 -3.47
N GLU A 655 -8.13 8.70 -2.90
CA GLU A 655 -8.64 8.82 -1.50
C GLU A 655 -9.71 9.91 -1.23
N ALA A 656 -10.27 10.53 -2.26
CA ALA A 656 -11.60 11.16 -2.20
C ALA A 656 -12.22 11.24 -3.62
N GLY A 657 -13.52 11.52 -3.78
CA GLY A 657 -14.25 11.33 -5.06
C GLY A 657 -15.75 11.61 -5.04
N GLY A 658 -16.32 12.40 -5.95
CA GLY A 658 -17.79 12.40 -6.07
C GLY A 658 -18.51 13.53 -6.81
N LEU A 659 -17.87 14.63 -7.19
CA LEU A 659 -18.50 15.86 -7.73
C LEU A 659 -19.54 16.54 -6.78
N PHE A 660 -20.09 15.81 -5.81
CA PHE A 660 -20.87 16.26 -4.65
C PHE A 660 -20.62 15.33 -3.44
N GLY A 661 -19.49 14.59 -3.47
CA GLY A 661 -19.22 13.38 -2.67
C GLY A 661 -17.80 13.36 -2.10
N THR A 662 -17.25 12.18 -1.81
CA THR A 662 -16.00 12.07 -1.01
C THR A 662 -15.17 10.75 -1.07
N GLY A 663 -15.34 9.84 -2.02
CA GLY A 663 -14.41 8.71 -2.30
C GLY A 663 -14.51 8.16 -3.72
N THR A 664 -13.40 7.64 -4.27
CA THR A 664 -13.16 7.58 -5.73
C THR A 664 -13.28 6.21 -6.37
N VAL A 665 -13.55 6.19 -7.67
CA VAL A 665 -13.30 5.04 -8.57
C VAL A 665 -13.16 5.51 -10.01
N PHE A 666 -12.20 5.00 -10.79
CA PHE A 666 -12.17 5.18 -12.25
C PHE A 666 -11.61 3.99 -13.04
N GLU A 667 -12.02 3.87 -14.30
CA GLU A 667 -11.67 2.83 -15.26
C GLU A 667 -11.08 3.46 -16.53
N MET A 668 -10.19 2.77 -17.24
CA MET A 668 -9.67 3.17 -18.56
C MET A 668 -8.89 2.03 -19.24
N ARG A 669 -8.71 2.09 -20.58
CA ARG A 669 -7.54 1.46 -21.24
C ARG A 669 -6.94 2.28 -22.40
N LEU A 670 -7.71 3.10 -23.13
CA LEU A 670 -7.16 4.09 -24.10
C LEU A 670 -7.97 5.39 -24.27
N ASP A 671 -9.29 5.35 -24.25
CA ASP A 671 -10.07 5.63 -25.47
C ASP A 671 -10.89 6.94 -25.47
N GLY A 672 -11.63 7.26 -24.41
CA GLY A 672 -11.92 8.66 -24.07
C GLY A 672 -13.21 9.34 -24.56
N LYS A 673 -14.31 8.63 -24.88
CA LYS A 673 -15.58 9.26 -25.36
C LYS A 673 -16.91 8.57 -24.86
N GLY A 674 -17.45 8.93 -23.68
CA GLY A 674 -18.64 8.32 -23.01
C GLY A 674 -18.79 8.64 -21.48
N TYR A 675 -19.51 7.82 -20.67
CA TYR A 675 -19.37 7.72 -19.17
C TYR A 675 -20.25 6.67 -18.44
N ARG A 676 -20.00 6.47 -17.12
CA ARG A 676 -20.86 5.63 -16.23
C ARG A 676 -21.23 6.09 -14.79
N THR A 677 -20.81 7.26 -14.30
CA THR A 677 -20.67 7.61 -12.85
C THR A 677 -21.98 7.75 -12.02
N LEU A 678 -21.91 7.66 -10.66
CA LEU A 678 -22.97 6.96 -9.89
C LEU A 678 -23.38 7.35 -8.41
N ARG A 679 -22.72 8.24 -7.63
CA ARG A 679 -22.99 8.45 -6.16
C ARG A 679 -22.79 9.91 -5.71
N ASP A 680 -23.46 10.35 -4.63
CA ASP A 680 -22.99 11.45 -3.79
C ASP A 680 -22.45 10.93 -2.44
N PHE A 681 -23.29 10.35 -1.59
CA PHE A 681 -22.98 10.05 -0.18
C PHE A 681 -22.56 11.31 0.63
N HIS A 682 -23.28 12.41 0.38
CA HIS A 682 -23.15 13.73 1.01
C HIS A 682 -23.50 13.73 2.52
N TYR A 683 -23.49 14.88 3.20
CA TYR A 683 -23.82 15.04 4.62
C TYR A 683 -25.33 14.90 4.95
N SER A 684 -25.77 13.75 5.48
CA SER A 684 -26.94 13.62 6.38
C SER A 684 -27.14 12.17 6.85
N GLY A 685 -27.59 11.96 8.09
CA GLY A 685 -27.87 10.60 8.61
C GLY A 685 -26.63 9.82 9.07
N ASN A 686 -26.86 8.75 9.84
CA ASN A 686 -25.89 8.17 10.77
C ASN A 686 -25.92 6.63 10.74
N GLY A 687 -25.53 6.05 9.60
CA GLY A 687 -25.50 4.59 9.36
C GLY A 687 -25.27 4.28 7.89
N ALA A 688 -24.30 4.96 7.28
CA ALA A 688 -24.11 5.14 5.79
C ALA A 688 -22.70 5.54 4.96
N LYS A 689 -20.55 6.31 5.53
CA LYS A 689 -19.17 6.77 5.01
C LYS A 689 -18.14 5.66 4.78
N ASN A 690 -17.12 6.03 4.01
CA ASN A 690 -15.76 5.51 4.02
C ASN A 690 -15.61 4.07 3.50
N PRO A 691 -15.46 3.05 4.36
CA PRO A 691 -14.36 2.08 4.28
C PRO A 691 -13.02 2.60 3.73
N VAL A 692 -12.20 1.71 3.14
CA VAL A 692 -10.84 2.01 2.67
C VAL A 692 -10.58 1.51 1.22
N GLY A 693 -9.50 1.96 0.57
CA GLY A 693 -9.33 2.01 -0.90
C GLY A 693 -9.12 0.69 -1.68
N GLY A 694 -7.88 0.16 -1.70
CA GLY A 694 -7.40 -1.05 -2.41
C GLY A 694 -8.15 -2.38 -2.21
N VAL A 695 -7.63 -3.49 -2.77
CA VAL A 695 -8.16 -4.88 -2.75
C VAL A 695 -7.02 -5.94 -2.86
N VAL A 696 -7.38 -7.22 -3.03
CA VAL A 696 -6.47 -8.34 -3.38
C VAL A 696 -7.10 -9.27 -4.44
N ILE A 697 -6.60 -10.50 -4.61
CA ILE A 697 -6.69 -11.28 -5.85
C ILE A 697 -7.63 -12.50 -5.78
N GLU A 698 -8.39 -12.67 -4.70
CA GLU A 698 -9.34 -13.78 -4.53
C GLU A 698 -10.77 -13.44 -5.04
N GLY A 699 -11.62 -14.45 -5.26
CA GLY A 699 -13.03 -14.32 -5.67
C GLY A 699 -13.32 -13.28 -6.76
N GLY A 700 -13.96 -12.15 -6.41
CA GLY A 700 -14.28 -11.03 -7.32
C GLY A 700 -15.11 -9.88 -6.71
N ARG A 701 -15.93 -10.14 -5.69
CA ARG A 701 -16.66 -9.10 -4.95
C ARG A 701 -15.70 -8.36 -4.01
N LEU A 702 -15.79 -7.03 -3.99
CA LEU A 702 -15.06 -6.16 -3.03
C LEU A 702 -15.28 -6.63 -1.60
N TYR A 703 -14.20 -6.71 -0.80
CA TYR A 703 -14.22 -7.46 0.46
C TYR A 703 -13.27 -6.89 1.52
N GLY A 704 -13.57 -7.06 2.80
CA GLY A 704 -12.67 -6.60 3.89
C GLY A 704 -12.89 -5.16 4.38
N ALA A 705 -11.85 -4.61 5.03
CA ALA A 705 -11.93 -3.59 6.09
C ALA A 705 -12.77 -2.32 5.85
N ALA A 706 -13.39 -1.82 6.92
CA ALA A 706 -14.04 -0.51 7.00
C ALA A 706 -13.33 0.42 8.02
N TYR A 707 -13.99 1.53 8.45
CA TYR A 707 -13.35 2.48 9.38
C TYR A 707 -14.20 3.02 10.54
N LYS A 708 -15.47 3.40 10.35
CA LYS A 708 -16.45 3.68 11.43
C LYS A 708 -17.87 3.33 10.92
N GLY A 709 -18.89 3.33 11.79
CA GLY A 709 -20.30 3.19 11.38
C GLY A 709 -21.34 3.48 12.46
N GLY A 710 -22.52 3.92 12.08
CA GLY A 710 -23.52 4.49 12.97
C GLY A 710 -24.26 3.54 13.93
N GLU A 711 -25.25 4.14 14.59
CA GLU A 711 -26.05 3.55 15.68
C GLU A 711 -25.22 3.07 16.89
N ALA A 712 -25.86 2.67 17.98
CA ALA A 712 -25.20 2.54 19.29
C ALA A 712 -24.27 1.31 19.48
N ASP A 713 -22.99 1.49 19.16
CA ASP A 713 -21.78 1.01 19.89
C ASP A 713 -21.43 -0.49 19.95
N LEU A 714 -20.16 -0.96 19.81
CA LEU A 714 -18.85 -0.28 19.69
C LEU A 714 -17.94 -0.68 18.48
N GLY A 715 -18.37 -1.48 17.51
CA GLY A 715 -17.43 -1.95 16.46
C GLY A 715 -18.06 -2.70 15.27
N VAL A 716 -17.89 -2.18 14.06
CA VAL A 716 -18.84 -2.40 12.94
C VAL A 716 -18.29 -3.18 11.73
N VAL A 717 -19.24 -3.54 10.85
CA VAL A 717 -19.05 -4.03 9.48
C VAL A 717 -19.90 -3.19 8.51
N TYR A 718 -19.48 -3.03 7.25
CA TYR A 718 -20.27 -2.48 6.13
C TYR A 718 -19.83 -3.15 4.82
N THR A 719 -20.71 -3.28 3.81
CA THR A 719 -20.59 -4.34 2.77
C THR A 719 -20.88 -3.89 1.33
N MET A 720 -19.90 -3.35 0.61
CA MET A 720 -19.96 -3.17 -0.86
C MET A 720 -19.66 -4.49 -1.59
N SER A 721 -20.00 -4.59 -2.88
CA SER A 721 -19.73 -5.77 -3.73
C SER A 721 -19.84 -5.46 -5.22
N LEU A 722 -19.76 -6.50 -6.07
CA LEU A 722 -20.32 -6.47 -7.44
C LEU A 722 -21.77 -5.93 -7.41
N PRO A 723 -22.18 -5.09 -8.38
CA PRO A 723 -22.55 -5.48 -9.75
C PRO A 723 -21.40 -5.89 -10.70
N GLU A 724 -21.76 -6.62 -11.77
CA GLU A 724 -20.87 -7.58 -12.45
C GLU A 724 -20.14 -7.06 -13.71
N ARG A 725 -19.29 -7.90 -14.30
CA ARG A 725 -18.25 -7.55 -15.28
C ARG A 725 -18.43 -8.31 -16.61
N SER A 726 -18.07 -7.68 -17.74
CA SER A 726 -18.24 -8.22 -19.10
C SER A 726 -16.95 -8.78 -19.70
N GLY A 727 -16.91 -10.06 -20.08
CA GLY A 727 -15.70 -10.68 -20.64
C GLY A 727 -15.89 -12.12 -21.12
N LEU A 728 -14.79 -12.86 -21.15
CA LEU A 728 -14.68 -14.26 -21.60
C LEU A 728 -13.80 -15.06 -20.62
N ALA A 729 -14.35 -16.14 -20.06
CA ALA A 729 -13.65 -17.01 -19.10
C ALA A 729 -13.70 -18.49 -19.52
N ILE A 730 -12.62 -19.21 -19.23
CA ILE A 730 -12.47 -20.65 -19.47
C ILE A 730 -12.15 -21.33 -18.13
N ARG A 731 -12.87 -22.39 -17.77
CA ARG A 731 -12.67 -23.17 -16.54
C ARG A 731 -12.83 -24.67 -16.80
N GLY A 732 -12.03 -25.50 -16.14
CA GLY A 732 -12.24 -26.95 -16.11
C GLY A 732 -13.22 -27.36 -15.02
N ILE A 733 -14.11 -28.31 -15.30
CA ILE A 733 -15.01 -28.96 -14.33
C ILE A 733 -15.11 -30.44 -14.72
N ASP A 734 -14.75 -31.35 -13.81
CA ASP A 734 -14.74 -32.80 -14.04
C ASP A 734 -14.01 -33.20 -15.35
N GLU A 735 -14.65 -33.92 -16.27
CA GLU A 735 -14.10 -34.28 -17.59
C GLU A 735 -14.20 -33.15 -18.64
N ALA A 736 -14.74 -31.98 -18.27
CA ALA A 736 -15.21 -30.95 -19.22
C ALA A 736 -14.46 -29.60 -19.12
N VAL A 737 -14.49 -28.87 -20.23
CA VAL A 737 -14.09 -27.46 -20.30
C VAL A 737 -15.35 -26.61 -20.47
N VAL A 738 -15.57 -25.68 -19.55
CA VAL A 738 -16.67 -24.72 -19.56
C VAL A 738 -16.13 -23.36 -20.00
N VAL A 739 -16.75 -22.81 -21.05
CA VAL A 739 -16.46 -21.47 -21.58
C VAL A 739 -17.67 -20.59 -21.32
N THR A 740 -17.48 -19.44 -20.67
CA THR A 740 -18.55 -18.47 -20.39
C THR A 740 -18.19 -17.10 -20.96
N TRP A 741 -19.18 -16.45 -21.57
CA TRP A 741 -19.08 -15.09 -22.09
C TRP A 741 -20.36 -14.32 -21.77
N THR A 742 -20.26 -13.00 -21.71
CA THR A 742 -21.36 -12.13 -21.23
C THR A 742 -22.18 -11.48 -22.34
N ASP A 743 -21.69 -11.49 -23.58
CA ASP A 743 -22.45 -11.00 -24.73
C ASP A 743 -23.40 -12.09 -25.27
N SER A 744 -24.70 -11.92 -25.04
CA SER A 744 -25.74 -12.84 -25.52
C SER A 744 -25.91 -12.89 -27.04
N THR A 745 -25.28 -11.98 -27.79
CA THR A 745 -25.28 -11.98 -29.27
C THR A 745 -24.08 -12.74 -29.87
N SER A 746 -23.07 -13.06 -29.05
CA SER A 746 -21.92 -13.86 -29.45
C SER A 746 -22.25 -15.35 -29.44
N ILE A 747 -21.84 -16.05 -30.50
CA ILE A 747 -22.01 -17.50 -30.70
C ILE A 747 -20.66 -18.22 -30.76
N LEU A 748 -20.59 -19.35 -30.06
CA LEU A 748 -19.44 -20.25 -30.09
C LEU A 748 -19.56 -21.20 -31.29
N GLN A 749 -18.53 -21.25 -32.13
CA GLN A 749 -18.50 -22.09 -33.33
C GLN A 749 -17.27 -23.03 -33.32
N GLU A 750 -17.48 -24.30 -33.66
CA GLU A 750 -16.39 -25.26 -33.91
C GLU A 750 -15.68 -24.95 -35.23
N ALA A 751 -14.37 -24.77 -35.20
CA ALA A 751 -13.52 -24.46 -36.34
C ALA A 751 -12.63 -25.64 -36.71
N ARG A 752 -12.64 -26.04 -37.98
CA ARG A 752 -11.86 -27.20 -38.48
C ARG A 752 -10.41 -26.88 -38.83
N GLN A 753 -10.07 -25.60 -39.03
CA GLN A 753 -8.71 -25.10 -39.21
C GLN A 753 -8.58 -23.67 -38.68
N VAL A 754 -7.35 -23.27 -38.36
CA VAL A 754 -6.98 -21.94 -37.85
C VAL A 754 -6.21 -21.21 -38.94
N THR A 755 -6.86 -20.25 -39.61
CA THR A 755 -6.26 -19.39 -40.64
C THR A 755 -6.78 -17.95 -40.52
N GLY A 756 -5.87 -16.99 -40.40
CA GLY A 756 -6.17 -15.56 -40.25
C GLY A 756 -5.14 -14.86 -39.36
N ASP A 757 -5.22 -13.53 -39.26
CA ASP A 757 -4.52 -12.78 -38.22
C ASP A 757 -5.33 -12.84 -36.92
N TYR A 758 -4.69 -13.26 -35.83
CA TYR A 758 -5.34 -13.45 -34.54
C TYR A 758 -4.81 -12.46 -33.50
N THR A 759 -5.72 -11.73 -32.87
CA THR A 759 -5.46 -10.90 -31.70
C THR A 759 -6.09 -11.51 -30.45
N THR A 760 -5.35 -11.56 -29.35
CA THR A 760 -5.89 -11.94 -28.03
C THR A 760 -7.10 -11.07 -27.69
N ILE A 761 -8.22 -11.68 -27.30
CA ILE A 761 -9.36 -10.93 -26.76
C ILE A 761 -8.93 -10.30 -25.43
N THR A 762 -8.94 -8.97 -25.36
CA THR A 762 -8.54 -8.21 -24.17
C THR A 762 -9.38 -8.62 -22.96
N GLY A 763 -8.72 -9.13 -21.91
CA GLY A 763 -9.37 -9.63 -20.70
C GLY A 763 -9.87 -11.09 -20.75
N ALA A 764 -9.48 -11.88 -21.76
CA ALA A 764 -9.73 -13.32 -21.76
C ALA A 764 -8.74 -14.07 -20.85
N ILE A 765 -9.25 -14.94 -19.97
CA ILE A 765 -8.44 -15.74 -19.04
C ILE A 765 -8.46 -17.21 -19.48
N SER A 766 -7.28 -17.74 -19.84
CA SER A 766 -7.06 -19.17 -20.12
C SER A 766 -6.06 -19.75 -19.10
N PRO A 767 -6.40 -20.87 -18.41
CA PRO A 767 -5.45 -21.56 -17.55
C PRO A 767 -4.48 -22.49 -18.33
N TYR A 768 -4.59 -22.55 -19.65
CA TYR A 768 -3.78 -23.43 -20.51
C TYR A 768 -2.82 -22.61 -21.39
N THR A 769 -1.53 -22.93 -21.32
CA THR A 769 -0.41 -22.29 -22.06
C THR A 769 0.39 -23.34 -22.84
N ASN A 770 -0.30 -24.07 -23.72
CA ASN A 770 0.23 -25.31 -24.29
C ASN A 770 0.68 -25.13 -25.74
N ALA A 771 1.94 -25.46 -26.04
CA ALA A 771 2.33 -25.85 -27.39
C ALA A 771 1.59 -27.16 -27.75
N VAL A 772 0.89 -27.19 -28.88
CA VAL A 772 -0.02 -28.29 -29.24
C VAL A 772 0.69 -29.30 -30.14
N SER A 773 0.88 -30.53 -29.65
CA SER A 773 1.54 -31.64 -30.37
C SER A 773 0.60 -32.77 -30.79
N HIS A 774 -0.72 -32.58 -30.68
CA HIS A 774 -1.75 -33.58 -30.93
C HIS A 774 -2.91 -32.98 -31.76
N GLU A 775 -3.80 -33.82 -32.28
CA GLU A 775 -4.99 -33.37 -33.01
C GLU A 775 -5.92 -32.58 -32.06
N ALA A 776 -6.26 -31.34 -32.45
CA ALA A 776 -7.00 -30.41 -31.61
C ALA A 776 -8.26 -29.89 -32.29
N LYS A 777 -9.32 -29.70 -31.50
CA LYS A 777 -10.53 -28.99 -31.91
C LYS A 777 -10.39 -27.53 -31.52
N PHE A 778 -10.64 -26.63 -32.49
CA PHE A 778 -10.61 -25.19 -32.25
C PHE A 778 -12.03 -24.66 -32.14
N PHE A 779 -12.21 -23.64 -31.31
CA PHE A 779 -13.48 -22.94 -31.15
C PHE A 779 -13.23 -21.44 -31.30
N ARG A 780 -14.12 -20.76 -32.03
CA ARG A 780 -14.11 -19.30 -32.12
C ARG A 780 -15.38 -18.72 -31.51
N LEU A 781 -15.25 -17.58 -30.84
CA LEU A 781 -16.37 -16.75 -30.45
C LEU A 781 -16.53 -15.66 -31.53
N GLN A 782 -17.72 -15.55 -32.11
CA GLN A 782 -18.04 -14.63 -33.21
C GLN A 782 -19.43 -14.00 -32.96
N SER A 783 -19.76 -12.93 -33.67
CA SER A 783 -21.15 -12.64 -34.08
C SER A 783 -21.74 -13.78 -34.95
N ASN A 784 -22.92 -13.55 -35.54
CA ASN A 784 -23.27 -14.22 -36.80
C ASN A 784 -22.27 -13.82 -37.90
#